data_AF-A0A8T4QT79-F1
#
_entry.id   AF-A0A8T4QT79-F1
#
_cell.length_a   1.000
_cell.length_b   1.000
_cell.length_c   1.000
_cell.angle_alpha   90.00
_cell.angle_beta   90.00
_cell.angle_gamma   90.00
#
_symmetry.space_group_name_H-M   'P 1'
#
loop_
_entity.id
_entity.type
_entity.pdbx_description
1 polymer ?
#
loop_
_entity_poly.entity_id
_entity_poly.type
_entity_poly.pdbx_seq_one_letter_code
_entity_poly.pdbx_strand_id
1 'polypeptide(L)'
;ISYVESKGFNTSVFFTTGPIEGYTGEIGYQRYLKYEYIRNYVKANNKVLFDYADILSYSDSGSLDTDSWEGHVFPHIHPDNLRDIDWGACSLGMECNVFIAGTEDGDHIGQVGARRLGKAIWVMLAKLSGWEGALGEPSYSTFNGGTTNFSAVANVSQVANVVLEKKELGKIDFAGHTLDFANLDLDRNVVVENNKVGLNSFVLQGLNVSAVLTIYNTGISGTPAILENGQACTHCSLILNNNGNVTFSVQHFSEYSVMGPEDEICSAGYASNISQWNITWFFDKCYRVGNFVNGDYWVVGPVNIVNITPASTDIAGRVMHGSMINPSPANGSSQGYDSIMHQYGSINVNSYVASLNAARPNGMDLSASNPLQVKGNSSLISTISFGVSTRPQTKSAAVLTVLDASPSVDSFRPAYSGNDKEIIYQVSNLNFSKLLKLPLTSGAPTPSSIEYKVAKPWIDHIPSFLARYQHPADNMQDYSRDFSEDESIIALVLNLNYSDEEKKTLLISFVQLGIDNYRNILLGKDLAEGNWVPLEGQNMGRKLPIVFAGLVLSDDKMLSIGVWNSSIPVGNLNPVFQEDLNIFKVFESDVGRAVQGVNAGDGVAETYNPSHVGLPEWGSRHYGPYDDITRDNANWGAEYRHINTMGMLGTALAVNIMGLRDHWKNDLFFDYYDRVVVTEKQMGYWIGYRDQSWGGAINEFIFNMWNTYRDDFGCSWMDINPTIVDGTRKSRYDCNGDYVYDVDCYFVNSCSDYATQRARDYDPCNIGSCGSVVSTCGDLSCNGFENCSTCSVDCGACADTTPPTRSNGRPTGILPIGTTSVNINLTTDETAICRYSTSAGQSYGSMANTFLRNGNLHYYALNGLIAGAYNYYARCNDSYGNFNTNDYLISFSIAADTTAPVISSVVNSSITNRSAIISWQTNENANSRIYYG
;
A
#
# COMPACT_ATOMS: atom_id res chain seq x y z
N ILE A 1 38.79 -38.14 1.71
CA ILE A 1 38.14 -39.23 0.94
C ILE A 1 38.45 -40.59 1.59
N SER A 2 39.70 -41.04 1.67
CA SER A 2 40.06 -42.36 2.24
C SER A 2 39.62 -42.60 3.69
N TYR A 3 39.55 -41.55 4.53
CA TYR A 3 39.00 -41.65 5.89
C TYR A 3 37.50 -41.98 5.89
N VAL A 4 36.72 -41.33 5.02
CA VAL A 4 35.27 -41.50 4.91
C VAL A 4 34.92 -42.87 4.32
N GLU A 5 35.68 -43.30 3.31
CA GLU A 5 35.60 -44.64 2.72
C GLU A 5 35.92 -45.73 3.76
N SER A 6 36.95 -45.52 4.60
CA SER A 6 37.32 -46.47 5.66
C SER A 6 36.28 -46.60 6.78
N LYS A 7 35.37 -45.63 6.91
CA LYS A 7 34.29 -45.61 7.89
C LYS A 7 32.96 -46.10 7.34
N GLY A 8 32.88 -46.43 6.05
CA GLY A 8 31.66 -46.92 5.41
C GLY A 8 30.52 -45.89 5.37
N PHE A 9 30.84 -44.60 5.45
CA PHE A 9 29.82 -43.56 5.33
C PHE A 9 29.31 -43.48 3.89
N ASN A 10 27.99 -43.51 3.73
CA ASN A 10 27.38 -43.30 2.41
C ASN A 10 27.76 -41.91 1.90
N THR A 11 28.53 -41.85 0.83
CA THR A 11 29.18 -40.62 0.36
C THR A 11 28.97 -40.44 -1.13
N SER A 12 28.51 -39.25 -1.51
CA SER A 12 28.40 -38.85 -2.91
C SER A 12 29.41 -37.75 -3.20
N VAL A 13 30.10 -37.84 -4.34
CA VAL A 13 31.02 -36.80 -4.84
C VAL A 13 30.28 -35.98 -5.89
N PHE A 14 30.27 -34.66 -5.72
CA PHE A 14 29.79 -33.73 -6.73
C PHE A 14 30.92 -32.81 -7.21
N PHE A 15 30.78 -32.32 -8.43
CA PHE A 15 31.66 -31.35 -9.06
C PHE A 15 30.99 -29.98 -9.00
N THR A 16 31.77 -28.91 -9.12
CA THR A 16 31.21 -27.56 -9.18
C THR A 16 31.96 -26.70 -10.19
N THR A 17 31.23 -25.81 -10.87
CA THR A 17 31.83 -24.69 -11.58
C THR A 17 32.26 -23.61 -10.57
N GLY A 18 33.00 -22.62 -11.02
CA GLY A 18 33.60 -21.61 -10.14
C GLY A 18 32.92 -20.24 -10.22
N PRO A 19 33.48 -19.25 -9.50
CA PRO A 19 32.93 -17.91 -9.44
C PRO A 19 33.01 -17.16 -10.78
N ILE A 20 31.96 -16.41 -11.11
CA ILE A 20 31.78 -15.67 -12.37
C ILE A 20 31.70 -14.16 -12.17
N GLU A 21 31.63 -13.69 -10.93
CA GLU A 21 31.70 -12.28 -10.56
C GLU A 21 33.08 -11.68 -10.86
N GLY A 22 33.09 -10.45 -11.37
CA GLY A 22 34.33 -9.68 -11.57
C GLY A 22 35.22 -10.15 -12.72
N TYR A 23 34.78 -11.10 -13.55
CA TYR A 23 35.51 -11.56 -14.74
C TYR A 23 34.75 -11.18 -16.01
N THR A 24 35.19 -10.11 -16.67
CA THR A 24 34.62 -9.61 -17.93
C THR A 24 35.60 -9.74 -19.09
N GLY A 25 35.12 -9.56 -20.32
CA GLY A 25 35.95 -9.58 -21.52
C GLY A 25 36.69 -10.92 -21.73
N GLU A 26 37.96 -10.88 -22.16
CA GLU A 26 38.75 -12.08 -22.46
C GLU A 26 38.84 -13.05 -21.27
N ILE A 27 39.04 -12.50 -20.07
CA ILE A 27 39.22 -13.29 -18.85
C ILE A 27 37.91 -14.02 -18.49
N GLY A 28 36.78 -13.33 -18.63
CA GLY A 28 35.45 -13.92 -18.47
C GLY A 28 35.21 -15.06 -19.46
N TYR A 29 35.51 -14.82 -20.74
CA TYR A 29 35.33 -15.85 -21.77
C TYR A 29 36.24 -17.08 -21.56
N GLN A 30 37.50 -16.89 -21.18
CA GLN A 30 38.40 -18.00 -20.86
C GLN A 30 37.93 -18.81 -19.64
N ARG A 31 37.29 -18.17 -18.65
CA ARG A 31 36.67 -18.89 -17.51
C ARG A 31 35.45 -19.68 -17.94
N TYR A 32 34.58 -19.08 -18.74
CA TYR A 32 33.44 -19.78 -19.32
C TYR A 32 33.88 -21.06 -20.04
N LEU A 33 34.91 -21.00 -20.90
CA LEU A 33 35.45 -22.19 -21.57
C LEU A 33 35.95 -23.25 -20.59
N LYS A 34 36.64 -22.86 -19.51
CA LYS A 34 37.08 -23.78 -18.45
C LYS A 34 35.90 -24.47 -17.76
N TYR A 35 34.79 -23.75 -17.53
CA TYR A 35 33.57 -24.33 -16.96
C TYR A 35 32.85 -25.25 -17.93
N GLU A 36 32.86 -24.97 -19.23
CA GLU A 36 32.38 -25.90 -20.25
C GLU A 36 33.15 -27.22 -20.24
N TYR A 37 34.47 -27.20 -20.02
CA TYR A 37 35.24 -28.45 -19.84
C TYR A 37 34.76 -29.26 -18.63
N ILE A 38 34.44 -28.61 -17.50
CA ILE A 38 33.90 -29.29 -16.30
C ILE A 38 32.52 -29.87 -16.60
N ARG A 39 31.61 -29.10 -17.19
CA ARG A 39 30.26 -29.54 -17.58
C ARG A 39 30.30 -30.74 -18.50
N ASN A 40 31.14 -30.67 -19.53
CA ASN A 40 31.32 -31.77 -20.49
C ASN A 40 31.88 -33.02 -19.83
N TYR A 41 32.88 -32.89 -18.95
CA TYR A 41 33.42 -34.03 -18.21
C TYR A 41 32.36 -34.68 -17.30
N VAL A 42 31.61 -33.88 -16.53
CA VAL A 42 30.58 -34.38 -15.61
C VAL A 42 29.48 -35.10 -16.38
N LYS A 43 28.99 -34.50 -17.47
CA LYS A 43 27.97 -35.08 -18.34
C LYS A 43 28.43 -36.39 -18.99
N ALA A 44 29.65 -36.43 -19.52
CA ALA A 44 30.22 -37.63 -20.14
C ALA A 44 30.43 -38.79 -19.16
N ASN A 45 30.59 -38.50 -17.86
CA ASN A 45 30.89 -39.48 -16.83
C ASN A 45 29.74 -39.70 -15.83
N ASN A 46 28.54 -39.20 -16.15
CA ASN A 46 27.33 -39.29 -15.32
C ASN A 46 27.57 -38.94 -13.84
N LYS A 47 28.17 -37.78 -13.59
CA LYS A 47 28.46 -37.25 -12.25
C LYS A 47 27.45 -36.18 -11.85
N VAL A 48 27.44 -35.83 -10.55
CA VAL A 48 26.61 -34.74 -10.02
C VAL A 48 27.35 -33.42 -10.19
N LEU A 49 26.66 -32.38 -10.69
CA LEU A 49 27.19 -31.04 -10.85
C LEU A 49 26.38 -30.05 -9.99
N PHE A 50 27.09 -29.26 -9.18
CA PHE A 50 26.58 -28.03 -8.58
C PHE A 50 27.09 -26.86 -9.42
N ASP A 51 26.27 -26.38 -10.37
CA ASP A 51 26.72 -25.39 -11.35
C ASP A 51 26.63 -23.96 -10.80
N TYR A 52 27.58 -23.61 -9.93
CA TYR A 52 27.72 -22.29 -9.31
C TYR A 52 27.59 -21.15 -10.31
N ALA A 53 28.34 -21.25 -11.43
CA ALA A 53 28.36 -20.26 -12.49
C ALA A 53 26.98 -20.09 -13.15
N ASP A 54 26.30 -21.19 -13.46
CA ASP A 54 24.98 -21.12 -14.10
C ASP A 54 23.94 -20.52 -13.14
N ILE A 55 23.88 -21.00 -11.89
CA ILE A 55 22.89 -20.56 -10.88
C ILE A 55 22.93 -19.04 -10.65
N LEU A 56 24.12 -18.44 -10.62
CA LEU A 56 24.29 -17.02 -10.35
C LEU A 56 24.18 -16.14 -11.60
N SER A 57 24.09 -16.73 -12.79
CA SER A 57 23.88 -15.97 -14.03
C SER A 57 22.42 -15.55 -14.25
N TYR A 58 21.48 -16.08 -13.47
CA TYR A 58 20.06 -15.75 -13.57
C TYR A 58 19.56 -14.83 -12.46
N SER A 59 18.45 -14.12 -12.65
CA SER A 59 17.66 -13.41 -11.62
C SER A 59 16.66 -14.33 -10.90
N ASP A 60 15.94 -13.82 -9.88
CA ASP A 60 14.78 -14.55 -9.30
C ASP A 60 13.59 -14.66 -10.28
N SER A 61 13.51 -13.76 -11.27
CA SER A 61 12.52 -13.80 -12.36
C SER A 61 12.94 -14.68 -13.55
N GLY A 62 14.10 -15.33 -13.49
CA GLY A 62 14.62 -16.21 -14.53
C GLY A 62 15.31 -15.50 -15.70
N SER A 63 15.66 -14.22 -15.56
CA SER A 63 16.42 -13.47 -16.57
C SER A 63 17.90 -13.83 -16.53
N LEU A 64 18.49 -14.22 -17.66
CA LEU A 64 19.92 -14.49 -17.81
C LEU A 64 20.70 -13.19 -18.03
N ASP A 65 21.83 -13.03 -17.34
CA ASP A 65 22.82 -12.01 -17.63
C ASP A 65 24.01 -12.56 -18.43
N THR A 66 24.55 -11.75 -19.35
CA THR A 66 25.62 -12.17 -20.26
C THR A 66 26.61 -11.05 -20.50
N ASP A 67 27.87 -11.41 -20.72
CA ASP A 67 28.93 -10.52 -21.22
C ASP A 67 29.42 -10.99 -22.60
N SER A 68 30.19 -10.16 -23.29
CA SER A 68 30.69 -10.46 -24.63
C SER A 68 32.16 -10.09 -24.85
N TRP A 69 32.88 -10.92 -25.61
CA TRP A 69 34.25 -10.66 -26.01
C TRP A 69 34.51 -11.17 -27.44
N GLU A 70 35.01 -10.30 -28.32
CA GLU A 70 35.29 -10.59 -29.74
C GLU A 70 34.16 -11.32 -30.49
N GLY A 71 32.90 -10.98 -30.19
CA GLY A 71 31.71 -11.59 -30.82
C GLY A 71 31.25 -12.91 -30.19
N HIS A 72 31.92 -13.38 -29.14
CA HIS A 72 31.47 -14.49 -28.31
C HIS A 72 30.67 -13.97 -27.11
N VAL A 73 29.46 -14.47 -26.92
CA VAL A 73 28.59 -14.15 -25.77
C VAL A 73 28.69 -15.29 -24.75
N PHE A 74 28.84 -14.95 -23.48
CA PHE A 74 28.96 -15.93 -22.39
C PHE A 74 28.24 -15.47 -21.11
N PRO A 75 27.78 -16.38 -20.23
CA PRO A 75 27.07 -16.03 -19.01
C PRO A 75 27.93 -15.22 -18.03
N HIS A 76 27.31 -14.24 -17.39
CA HIS A 76 27.91 -13.38 -16.36
C HIS A 76 26.99 -13.31 -15.13
N ILE A 77 27.50 -12.90 -13.96
CA ILE A 77 26.68 -12.88 -12.73
C ILE A 77 25.55 -11.86 -12.86
N HIS A 78 24.33 -12.29 -12.58
CA HIS A 78 23.18 -11.38 -12.61
C HIS A 78 23.27 -10.38 -11.44
N PRO A 79 23.03 -9.07 -11.67
CA PRO A 79 23.12 -8.04 -10.64
C PRO A 79 22.31 -8.32 -9.36
N ASP A 80 21.16 -9.00 -9.47
CA ASP A 80 20.35 -9.39 -8.31
C ASP A 80 21.09 -10.31 -7.33
N ASN A 81 22.01 -11.15 -7.81
CA ASN A 81 22.80 -12.04 -6.97
C ASN A 81 23.89 -11.33 -6.17
N LEU A 82 24.10 -10.03 -6.44
CA LEU A 82 25.03 -9.17 -5.74
C LEU A 82 24.36 -8.34 -4.63
N ARG A 83 23.05 -8.53 -4.38
CA ARG A 83 22.27 -7.80 -3.35
C ARG A 83 22.25 -8.51 -1.99
N ASP A 84 22.03 -7.76 -0.92
CA ASP A 84 21.91 -8.27 0.47
C ASP A 84 20.45 -8.24 0.99
N ILE A 85 20.17 -9.00 2.06
CA ILE A 85 18.82 -9.15 2.65
C ILE A 85 18.65 -8.18 3.82
N ASP A 86 17.51 -7.48 3.88
CA ASP A 86 17.14 -6.65 5.03
C ASP A 86 16.38 -7.46 6.09
N TRP A 87 17.04 -7.75 7.21
CA TRP A 87 16.51 -8.58 8.30
C TRP A 87 15.46 -7.87 9.18
N GLY A 88 15.29 -6.56 9.08
CA GLY A 88 14.27 -5.80 9.83
C GLY A 88 12.82 -6.08 9.40
N ALA A 89 12.62 -6.51 8.15
CA ALA A 89 11.31 -6.85 7.59
C ALA A 89 10.83 -8.29 7.91
N CYS A 90 11.70 -9.14 8.45
CA CYS A 90 11.44 -10.57 8.65
C CYS A 90 10.70 -10.92 9.96
N SER A 91 10.49 -9.96 10.87
CA SER A 91 9.86 -10.18 12.19
C SER A 91 8.32 -10.07 12.19
N LEU A 92 7.69 -9.72 11.06
CA LEU A 92 6.24 -9.53 10.90
C LEU A 92 5.48 -10.73 10.29
N GLY A 93 6.10 -11.93 10.24
CA GLY A 93 5.42 -13.12 9.70
C GLY A 93 5.16 -13.10 8.19
N MET A 94 5.78 -12.18 7.44
CA MET A 94 5.77 -12.14 5.97
C MET A 94 7.10 -12.67 5.39
N GLU A 95 7.06 -13.28 4.20
CA GLU A 95 8.26 -13.79 3.52
C GLU A 95 9.24 -12.66 3.15
N CYS A 96 10.52 -12.82 3.52
CA CYS A 96 11.58 -11.83 3.37
C CYS A 96 11.89 -11.51 1.89
N ASN A 97 11.26 -10.48 1.33
CA ASN A 97 11.43 -10.03 -0.07
C ASN A 97 11.98 -8.60 -0.21
N VAL A 98 12.55 -8.02 0.85
CA VAL A 98 13.22 -6.70 0.80
C VAL A 98 14.72 -6.91 0.61
N PHE A 99 15.26 -6.41 -0.50
CA PHE A 99 16.67 -6.58 -0.89
C PHE A 99 17.35 -5.21 -1.03
N ILE A 100 18.48 -5.02 -0.35
CA ILE A 100 19.31 -3.82 -0.42
C ILE A 100 20.47 -4.03 -1.40
N ALA A 101 20.98 -2.94 -2.00
CA ALA A 101 22.20 -3.02 -2.81
C ALA A 101 23.34 -3.57 -1.93
N GLY A 102 24.13 -4.52 -2.45
CA GLY A 102 25.12 -5.27 -1.67
C GLY A 102 26.00 -4.36 -0.82
N THR A 103 25.97 -4.58 0.48
CA THR A 103 26.91 -4.00 1.44
C THR A 103 28.20 -4.81 1.33
N GLU A 104 29.34 -4.13 1.17
CA GLU A 104 30.65 -4.77 1.03
C GLU A 104 31.08 -5.45 2.34
N ASP A 105 30.51 -6.61 2.65
CA ASP A 105 30.92 -7.45 3.78
C ASP A 105 32.07 -8.41 3.40
N GLY A 106 32.62 -8.29 2.18
CA GLY A 106 33.77 -9.07 1.70
C GLY A 106 33.42 -10.40 1.03
N ASP A 107 32.13 -10.62 0.73
CA ASP A 107 31.65 -11.83 0.05
C ASP A 107 31.66 -11.67 -1.48
N HIS A 108 32.05 -12.74 -2.19
CA HIS A 108 32.04 -12.81 -3.66
C HIS A 108 30.64 -12.64 -4.28
N ILE A 109 29.59 -12.75 -3.47
CA ILE A 109 28.18 -12.67 -3.85
C ILE A 109 27.41 -11.99 -2.72
N GLY A 110 26.30 -11.32 -3.02
CA GLY A 110 25.45 -10.78 -1.97
C GLY A 110 24.63 -11.88 -1.27
N GLN A 111 24.01 -11.58 -0.15
CA GLN A 111 23.17 -12.51 0.62
C GLN A 111 21.99 -13.07 -0.20
N VAL A 112 21.54 -12.37 -1.25
CA VAL A 112 20.57 -12.90 -2.23
C VAL A 112 21.19 -14.05 -3.03
N GLY A 113 22.38 -13.85 -3.60
CA GLY A 113 23.13 -14.89 -4.29
C GLY A 113 23.52 -16.04 -3.36
N ALA A 114 23.96 -15.73 -2.13
CA ALA A 114 24.29 -16.73 -1.11
C ALA A 114 23.07 -17.54 -0.68
N ARG A 115 21.90 -16.90 -0.50
CA ARG A 115 20.63 -17.58 -0.25
C ARG A 115 20.22 -18.42 -1.44
N ARG A 116 20.44 -17.97 -2.68
CA ARG A 116 20.15 -18.75 -3.89
C ARG A 116 21.01 -20.00 -3.99
N LEU A 117 22.32 -19.88 -3.75
CA LEU A 117 23.21 -21.04 -3.65
C LEU A 117 22.85 -21.95 -2.48
N GLY A 118 22.47 -21.38 -1.33
CA GLY A 118 22.00 -22.10 -0.15
C GLY A 118 20.73 -22.92 -0.44
N LYS A 119 19.76 -22.34 -1.14
CA LYS A 119 18.57 -23.05 -1.63
C LYS A 119 18.96 -24.11 -2.65
N ALA A 120 19.81 -23.80 -3.63
CA ALA A 120 20.22 -24.72 -4.67
C ALA A 120 21.00 -25.93 -4.13
N ILE A 121 21.93 -25.71 -3.18
CA ILE A 121 22.70 -26.80 -2.56
C ILE A 121 21.79 -27.64 -1.67
N TRP A 122 20.83 -27.03 -0.96
CA TRP A 122 19.83 -27.77 -0.20
C TRP A 122 18.96 -28.62 -1.13
N VAL A 123 18.44 -28.07 -2.23
CA VAL A 123 17.67 -28.81 -3.25
C VAL A 123 18.49 -29.97 -3.83
N MET A 124 19.77 -29.75 -4.15
CA MET A 124 20.65 -30.80 -4.66
C MET A 124 20.86 -31.91 -3.61
N LEU A 125 21.17 -31.55 -2.36
CA LEU A 125 21.36 -32.52 -1.27
C LEU A 125 20.07 -33.29 -0.98
N ALA A 126 18.93 -32.61 -1.01
CA ALA A 126 17.63 -33.20 -0.84
C ALA A 126 17.30 -34.17 -1.99
N LYS A 127 17.56 -33.81 -3.25
CA LYS A 127 17.44 -34.71 -4.41
C LYS A 127 18.37 -35.93 -4.33
N LEU A 128 19.62 -35.74 -3.92
CA LEU A 128 20.55 -36.85 -3.67
C LEU A 128 20.11 -37.74 -2.51
N SER A 129 19.29 -37.21 -1.61
CA SER A 129 18.66 -37.94 -0.50
C SER A 129 17.28 -38.52 -0.85
N GLY A 130 16.80 -38.31 -2.09
CA GLY A 130 15.52 -38.83 -2.60
C GLY A 130 14.30 -37.90 -2.49
N TRP A 131 14.49 -36.59 -2.29
CA TRP A 131 13.43 -35.57 -2.24
C TRP A 131 13.23 -34.84 -3.58
N GLU A 132 11.98 -34.59 -3.99
CA GLU A 132 11.67 -34.13 -5.37
C GLU A 132 11.32 -32.62 -5.52
N GLY A 133 11.04 -31.85 -4.45
CA GLY A 133 10.65 -30.41 -4.53
C GLY A 133 9.34 -30.04 -3.80
N ALA A 134 9.17 -28.79 -3.32
CA ALA A 134 7.87 -28.20 -2.91
C ALA A 134 7.72 -26.78 -3.49
N LEU A 135 6.54 -26.45 -4.01
CA LEU A 135 6.24 -25.28 -4.83
C LEU A 135 5.21 -24.39 -4.12
N GLY A 136 5.29 -23.06 -4.27
CA GLY A 136 4.36 -22.11 -3.63
C GLY A 136 2.93 -22.31 -4.13
N GLU A 137 1.99 -22.48 -3.19
CA GLU A 137 0.59 -22.79 -3.50
C GLU A 137 -0.11 -21.62 -4.23
N PRO A 138 -1.01 -21.88 -5.19
CA PRO A 138 -1.87 -20.84 -5.75
C PRO A 138 -2.82 -20.26 -4.70
N SER A 139 -3.35 -19.04 -4.90
CA SER A 139 -4.53 -18.57 -4.16
C SER A 139 -5.80 -19.16 -4.79
N TYR A 140 -6.67 -19.75 -3.96
CA TYR A 140 -7.92 -20.39 -4.43
C TYR A 140 -9.03 -20.37 -3.38
N SER A 141 -9.00 -19.40 -2.47
CA SER A 141 -9.89 -19.32 -1.31
C SER A 141 -11.36 -19.06 -1.68
N THR A 142 -11.63 -18.50 -2.85
CA THR A 142 -13.00 -18.17 -3.32
C THR A 142 -13.74 -19.38 -3.90
N PHE A 143 -13.07 -20.52 -4.07
CA PHE A 143 -13.63 -21.73 -4.64
C PHE A 143 -14.12 -22.69 -3.55
N ASN A 144 -15.34 -23.20 -3.68
CA ASN A 144 -16.02 -23.97 -2.62
C ASN A 144 -16.60 -25.32 -3.10
N GLY A 145 -16.32 -25.69 -4.36
CA GLY A 145 -16.75 -26.94 -5.00
C GLY A 145 -15.75 -28.08 -4.91
N GLY A 146 -15.82 -28.99 -5.87
CA GLY A 146 -14.84 -30.04 -6.13
C GLY A 146 -13.51 -29.50 -6.68
N THR A 147 -13.16 -28.27 -6.30
CA THR A 147 -11.90 -27.63 -6.65
C THR A 147 -10.74 -28.49 -6.16
N THR A 148 -9.74 -28.66 -7.02
CA THR A 148 -8.51 -29.35 -6.67
C THR A 148 -7.91 -28.72 -5.43
N ASN A 149 -7.73 -29.51 -4.38
CA ASN A 149 -7.11 -29.03 -3.14
C ASN A 149 -5.59 -28.93 -3.36
N PHE A 150 -5.10 -27.76 -3.77
CA PHE A 150 -3.69 -27.56 -4.09
C PHE A 150 -2.76 -27.83 -2.90
N SER A 151 -3.22 -27.59 -1.65
CA SER A 151 -2.48 -27.99 -0.45
C SER A 151 -2.27 -29.50 -0.27
N ALA A 152 -3.09 -30.32 -0.94
CA ALA A 152 -2.95 -31.78 -0.93
C ALA A 152 -2.19 -32.31 -2.16
N VAL A 153 -1.77 -31.44 -3.08
CA VAL A 153 -1.03 -31.82 -4.28
C VAL A 153 0.47 -31.78 -3.99
N ALA A 154 1.17 -32.88 -4.29
CA ALA A 154 2.60 -33.01 -4.01
C ALA A 154 3.48 -32.03 -4.79
N ASN A 155 3.05 -31.62 -5.99
CA ASN A 155 3.75 -30.69 -6.86
C ASN A 155 2.72 -29.81 -7.58
N VAL A 156 2.54 -28.57 -7.13
CA VAL A 156 1.57 -27.64 -7.71
C VAL A 156 1.97 -27.09 -9.09
N SER A 157 3.16 -27.40 -9.61
CA SER A 157 3.59 -27.05 -10.98
C SER A 157 3.32 -28.16 -11.99
N GLN A 158 2.87 -29.32 -11.53
CA GLN A 158 2.54 -30.47 -12.38
C GLN A 158 1.24 -31.11 -11.92
N VAL A 159 0.17 -30.32 -11.90
CA VAL A 159 -1.14 -30.80 -11.44
C VAL A 159 -1.96 -31.29 -12.61
N ALA A 160 -2.27 -32.59 -12.61
CA ALA A 160 -3.09 -33.21 -13.63
C ALA A 160 -4.58 -33.08 -13.32
N ASN A 161 -5.39 -32.86 -14.36
CA ASN A 161 -6.86 -32.86 -14.30
C ASN A 161 -7.42 -31.89 -13.24
N VAL A 162 -6.92 -30.65 -13.24
CA VAL A 162 -7.36 -29.65 -12.28
C VAL A 162 -8.82 -29.28 -12.50
N VAL A 163 -9.54 -29.13 -11.40
CA VAL A 163 -10.89 -28.63 -11.36
C VAL A 163 -10.90 -27.34 -10.55
N LEU A 164 -11.56 -26.29 -11.06
CA LEU A 164 -11.86 -25.06 -10.33
C LEU A 164 -13.38 -24.90 -10.28
N GLU A 165 -13.99 -24.97 -9.09
CA GLU A 165 -15.46 -25.02 -8.94
C GLU A 165 -15.99 -24.06 -7.86
N LYS A 166 -17.09 -23.39 -8.20
CA LYS A 166 -17.99 -22.75 -7.23
C LYS A 166 -19.34 -23.48 -7.31
N LYS A 167 -19.73 -24.20 -6.24
CA LYS A 167 -20.83 -25.19 -6.23
C LYS A 167 -22.16 -24.72 -6.82
N GLU A 168 -22.45 -23.43 -6.69
CA GLU A 168 -23.73 -22.85 -7.08
C GLU A 168 -23.69 -22.16 -8.46
N LEU A 169 -22.49 -21.96 -9.02
CA LEU A 169 -22.27 -21.07 -10.17
C LEU A 169 -21.72 -21.84 -11.38
N GLY A 170 -20.69 -22.66 -11.19
CA GLY A 170 -20.07 -23.38 -12.30
C GLY A 170 -18.71 -23.98 -11.98
N LYS A 171 -18.08 -24.52 -13.01
CA LYS A 171 -16.83 -25.28 -12.95
C LYS A 171 -15.99 -25.13 -14.21
N ILE A 172 -14.67 -25.10 -14.02
CA ILE A 172 -13.65 -25.27 -15.08
C ILE A 172 -12.96 -26.60 -14.82
N ASP A 173 -12.94 -27.48 -15.82
CA ASP A 173 -12.34 -28.80 -15.77
C ASP A 173 -11.22 -28.91 -16.82
N PHE A 174 -9.98 -28.94 -16.36
CA PHE A 174 -8.78 -29.08 -17.19
C PHE A 174 -8.42 -30.56 -17.45
N ALA A 175 -9.41 -31.46 -17.46
CA ALA A 175 -9.22 -32.88 -17.74
C ALA A 175 -8.32 -33.12 -18.96
N GLY A 176 -7.34 -34.02 -18.79
CA GLY A 176 -6.37 -34.38 -19.82
C GLY A 176 -5.13 -33.48 -19.88
N HIS A 177 -5.08 -32.39 -19.08
CA HIS A 177 -3.90 -31.53 -18.99
C HIS A 177 -3.17 -31.71 -17.66
N THR A 178 -1.85 -31.52 -17.72
CA THR A 178 -0.98 -31.33 -16.56
C THR A 178 -0.44 -29.92 -16.64
N LEU A 179 -0.81 -29.06 -15.69
CA LEU A 179 -0.56 -27.63 -15.76
C LEU A 179 0.21 -27.14 -14.53
N ASP A 180 0.85 -25.98 -14.70
CA ASP A 180 1.58 -25.29 -13.64
C ASP A 180 0.66 -24.30 -12.93
N PHE A 181 0.42 -24.56 -11.65
CA PHE A 181 -0.39 -23.71 -10.75
C PHE A 181 0.46 -23.04 -9.67
N ALA A 182 1.79 -23.14 -9.71
CA ALA A 182 2.62 -22.51 -8.70
C ALA A 182 2.49 -20.98 -8.75
N ASN A 183 2.25 -20.38 -7.58
CA ASN A 183 2.17 -18.92 -7.38
C ASN A 183 1.08 -18.20 -8.22
N LEU A 184 0.05 -18.89 -8.70
CA LEU A 184 -1.03 -18.25 -9.45
C LEU A 184 -2.09 -17.62 -8.52
N ASP A 185 -2.55 -16.41 -8.84
CA ASP A 185 -3.69 -15.78 -8.15
C ASP A 185 -5.01 -16.16 -8.85
N LEU A 186 -5.59 -17.32 -8.50
CA LEU A 186 -6.81 -17.80 -9.15
C LEU A 186 -8.05 -17.03 -8.67
N ASP A 187 -8.04 -16.54 -7.43
CA ASP A 187 -9.16 -15.80 -6.85
C ASP A 187 -9.49 -14.51 -7.62
N ARG A 188 -8.45 -13.82 -8.10
CA ARG A 188 -8.59 -12.58 -8.87
C ARG A 188 -8.79 -12.80 -10.37
N ASN A 189 -8.19 -13.85 -10.93
CA ASN A 189 -8.04 -13.99 -12.38
C ASN A 189 -8.94 -15.05 -13.01
N VAL A 190 -9.75 -15.77 -12.23
CA VAL A 190 -10.71 -16.76 -12.73
C VAL A 190 -12.13 -16.30 -12.40
N VAL A 191 -12.98 -16.23 -13.42
CA VAL A 191 -14.37 -15.83 -13.30
C VAL A 191 -15.24 -17.08 -13.32
N VAL A 192 -15.99 -17.29 -12.24
CA VAL A 192 -17.08 -18.27 -12.16
C VAL A 192 -18.23 -17.56 -11.46
N GLU A 193 -19.19 -17.08 -12.26
CA GLU A 193 -20.33 -16.26 -11.85
C GLU A 193 -21.61 -16.80 -12.51
N ASN A 194 -22.76 -16.22 -12.17
CA ASN A 194 -24.03 -16.63 -12.78
C ASN A 194 -24.00 -16.42 -14.31
N ASN A 195 -24.22 -17.51 -15.05
CA ASN A 195 -24.15 -17.57 -16.51
C ASN A 195 -22.80 -17.13 -17.14
N LYS A 196 -21.69 -17.16 -16.39
CA LYS A 196 -20.40 -16.67 -16.88
C LYS A 196 -19.24 -17.46 -16.29
N VAL A 197 -18.37 -17.97 -17.16
CA VAL A 197 -17.19 -18.76 -16.78
C VAL A 197 -16.02 -18.42 -17.68
N GLY A 198 -14.83 -18.21 -17.11
CA GLY A 198 -13.64 -17.88 -17.87
C GLY A 198 -12.44 -17.60 -16.98
N LEU A 199 -11.33 -17.22 -17.59
CA LEU A 199 -10.16 -16.73 -16.87
C LEU A 199 -9.45 -15.66 -17.71
N ASN A 200 -8.67 -14.82 -17.04
CA ASN A 200 -7.83 -13.84 -17.70
C ASN A 200 -6.61 -14.52 -18.33
N SER A 201 -6.74 -14.91 -19.60
CA SER A 201 -5.71 -15.64 -20.34
C SER A 201 -4.47 -14.80 -20.67
N PHE A 202 -4.51 -13.48 -20.49
CA PHE A 202 -3.33 -12.61 -20.59
C PHE A 202 -2.42 -12.74 -19.36
N VAL A 203 -3.01 -12.88 -18.17
CA VAL A 203 -2.29 -13.06 -16.90
C VAL A 203 -1.95 -14.53 -16.66
N LEU A 204 -2.91 -15.43 -16.88
CA LEU A 204 -2.77 -16.87 -16.65
C LEU A 204 -2.43 -17.61 -17.96
N GLN A 205 -1.38 -17.16 -18.65
CA GLN A 205 -1.03 -17.65 -19.99
C GLN A 205 -0.83 -19.17 -20.04
N GLY A 206 -0.24 -19.74 -18.98
CA GLY A 206 -0.03 -21.20 -18.83
C GLY A 206 -1.32 -22.01 -18.70
N LEU A 207 -2.44 -21.38 -18.36
CA LEU A 207 -3.76 -22.02 -18.27
C LEU A 207 -4.61 -21.81 -19.52
N ASN A 208 -4.09 -21.11 -20.55
CA ASN A 208 -4.79 -20.87 -21.81
C ASN A 208 -4.79 -22.12 -22.73
N VAL A 209 -5.41 -23.19 -22.25
CA VAL A 209 -5.49 -24.50 -22.90
C VAL A 209 -6.96 -24.89 -23.12
N SER A 210 -7.19 -26.02 -23.78
CA SER A 210 -8.54 -26.57 -23.88
C SER A 210 -9.06 -27.02 -22.52
N ALA A 211 -10.36 -26.84 -22.28
CA ALA A 211 -11.00 -27.24 -21.03
C ALA A 211 -12.47 -27.60 -21.26
N VAL A 212 -13.06 -28.29 -20.29
CA VAL A 212 -14.51 -28.51 -20.20
C VAL A 212 -15.08 -27.56 -19.16
N LEU A 213 -15.99 -26.70 -19.58
CA LEU A 213 -16.62 -25.71 -18.73
C LEU A 213 -18.04 -26.17 -18.42
N THR A 214 -18.49 -25.92 -17.19
CA THR A 214 -19.87 -26.13 -16.78
C THR A 214 -20.42 -24.88 -16.12
N ILE A 215 -21.58 -24.42 -16.58
CA ILE A 215 -22.35 -23.35 -15.96
C ILE A 215 -23.58 -23.98 -15.31
N TYR A 216 -23.75 -23.76 -14.01
CA TYR A 216 -24.85 -24.35 -13.25
C TYR A 216 -26.09 -23.46 -13.23
N ASN A 217 -27.26 -24.09 -13.00
CA ASN A 217 -28.52 -23.41 -12.70
C ASN A 217 -28.98 -22.35 -13.72
N THR A 218 -28.64 -22.52 -15.00
CA THR A 218 -28.95 -21.56 -16.08
C THR A 218 -30.43 -21.43 -16.38
N GLY A 219 -31.26 -22.42 -15.96
CA GLY A 219 -32.67 -22.48 -16.29
C GLY A 219 -32.98 -22.79 -17.76
N ILE A 220 -31.97 -23.03 -18.59
CA ILE A 220 -32.15 -23.28 -20.04
C ILE A 220 -32.65 -24.70 -20.28
N SER A 221 -33.81 -24.82 -20.94
CA SER A 221 -34.32 -26.07 -21.49
C SER A 221 -34.05 -26.14 -23.00
N GLY A 222 -33.59 -27.29 -23.51
CA GLY A 222 -33.23 -27.47 -24.93
C GLY A 222 -31.73 -27.30 -25.24
N THR A 223 -31.38 -27.06 -26.51
CA THR A 223 -29.99 -26.92 -26.97
C THR A 223 -29.54 -25.47 -26.83
N PRO A 224 -28.63 -25.14 -25.89
CA PRO A 224 -28.14 -23.77 -25.73
C PRO A 224 -27.16 -23.37 -26.84
N ALA A 225 -27.10 -22.08 -27.15
CA ALA A 225 -25.98 -21.46 -27.83
C ALA A 225 -24.87 -21.16 -26.80
N ILE A 226 -23.62 -21.48 -27.15
CA ILE A 226 -22.45 -21.12 -26.34
C ILE A 226 -21.91 -19.82 -26.90
N LEU A 227 -21.67 -18.86 -26.02
CA LEU A 227 -21.13 -17.57 -26.38
C LEU A 227 -19.71 -17.44 -25.85
N GLU A 228 -18.85 -16.82 -26.65
CA GLU A 228 -17.53 -16.36 -26.28
C GLU A 228 -17.50 -14.84 -26.42
N ASN A 229 -17.18 -14.13 -25.33
CA ASN A 229 -17.19 -12.67 -25.26
C ASN A 229 -18.49 -12.06 -25.82
N GLY A 230 -19.63 -12.73 -25.52
CA GLY A 230 -20.97 -12.35 -25.98
C GLY A 230 -21.30 -12.66 -27.45
N GLN A 231 -20.42 -13.32 -28.21
CA GLN A 231 -20.67 -13.73 -29.60
C GLN A 231 -20.78 -15.25 -29.71
N ALA A 232 -21.49 -15.75 -30.74
CA ALA A 232 -21.61 -17.19 -30.96
C ALA A 232 -20.23 -17.86 -31.07
N CYS A 233 -19.94 -18.77 -30.16
CA CYS A 233 -18.66 -19.48 -30.15
C CYS A 233 -18.68 -20.58 -31.20
N THR A 234 -18.01 -20.36 -32.33
CA THR A 234 -17.99 -21.31 -33.45
C THR A 234 -17.04 -22.50 -33.23
N HIS A 235 -16.17 -22.43 -32.23
CA HIS A 235 -15.20 -23.48 -31.90
C HIS A 235 -15.51 -24.20 -30.58
N CYS A 236 -16.58 -23.80 -29.89
CA CYS A 236 -17.06 -24.48 -28.68
C CYS A 236 -17.93 -25.67 -29.07
N SER A 237 -17.89 -26.75 -28.29
CA SER A 237 -18.73 -27.92 -28.51
C SER A 237 -19.58 -28.22 -27.28
N LEU A 238 -20.91 -28.18 -27.44
CA LEU A 238 -21.83 -28.59 -26.38
C LEU A 238 -21.63 -30.08 -26.06
N ILE A 239 -21.46 -30.39 -24.79
CA ILE A 239 -21.31 -31.77 -24.29
C ILE A 239 -22.63 -32.25 -23.70
N LEU A 240 -23.25 -31.47 -22.81
CA LEU A 240 -24.48 -31.84 -22.12
C LEU A 240 -25.26 -30.59 -21.67
N ASN A 241 -26.59 -30.65 -21.73
CA ASN A 241 -27.48 -29.78 -20.95
C ASN A 241 -28.41 -30.68 -20.12
N ASN A 242 -28.24 -30.70 -18.80
CA ASN A 242 -29.07 -31.50 -17.89
C ASN A 242 -29.73 -30.58 -16.86
N ASN A 243 -31.02 -30.27 -17.06
CA ASN A 243 -31.81 -29.42 -16.17
C ASN A 243 -31.18 -28.03 -15.89
N GLY A 244 -30.62 -27.38 -16.92
CA GLY A 244 -30.01 -26.06 -16.77
C GLY A 244 -28.55 -26.07 -16.32
N ASN A 245 -27.93 -27.23 -16.13
CA ASN A 245 -26.48 -27.34 -16.03
C ASN A 245 -25.90 -27.59 -17.42
N VAL A 246 -25.27 -26.57 -18.00
CA VAL A 246 -24.74 -26.60 -19.36
C VAL A 246 -23.24 -26.85 -19.34
N THR A 247 -22.82 -27.96 -19.95
CA THR A 247 -21.42 -28.38 -20.07
C THR A 247 -20.97 -28.35 -21.51
N PHE A 248 -19.82 -27.74 -21.78
CA PHE A 248 -19.26 -27.59 -23.13
C PHE A 248 -17.73 -27.58 -23.10
N SER A 249 -17.08 -27.89 -24.23
CA SER A 249 -15.63 -27.78 -24.38
C SER A 249 -15.23 -26.51 -25.12
N VAL A 250 -14.06 -25.98 -24.74
CA VAL A 250 -13.39 -24.83 -25.35
C VAL A 250 -11.96 -25.21 -25.75
N GLN A 251 -11.37 -24.51 -26.72
CA GLN A 251 -10.00 -24.77 -27.20
C GLN A 251 -8.95 -23.88 -26.53
N HIS A 252 -9.38 -22.74 -25.99
CA HIS A 252 -8.60 -21.74 -25.28
C HIS A 252 -9.53 -21.02 -24.28
N PHE A 253 -8.99 -20.08 -23.51
CA PHE A 253 -9.75 -19.30 -22.55
C PHE A 253 -10.00 -17.86 -23.00
N SER A 254 -11.29 -17.54 -22.94
CA SER A 254 -11.91 -16.23 -23.01
C SER A 254 -12.99 -16.18 -21.92
N GLU A 255 -13.88 -15.21 -21.98
CA GLU A 255 -15.12 -15.21 -21.21
C GLU A 255 -16.21 -15.99 -21.96
N TYR A 256 -16.79 -16.99 -21.31
CA TYR A 256 -17.86 -17.81 -21.87
C TYR A 256 -19.16 -17.69 -21.10
N SER A 257 -20.27 -17.71 -21.83
CA SER A 257 -21.63 -17.73 -21.29
C SER A 257 -22.51 -18.65 -22.14
N VAL A 258 -23.71 -18.97 -21.66
CA VAL A 258 -24.67 -19.78 -22.43
C VAL A 258 -25.99 -19.06 -22.56
N MET A 259 -26.73 -19.44 -23.59
CA MET A 259 -27.97 -18.78 -23.96
C MET A 259 -28.96 -19.82 -24.50
N GLY A 260 -30.24 -19.66 -24.20
CA GLY A 260 -31.29 -20.59 -24.60
C GLY A 260 -31.60 -20.57 -26.09
N PRO A 261 -32.28 -21.60 -26.62
CA PRO A 261 -32.63 -21.70 -28.04
C PRO A 261 -33.66 -20.66 -28.52
N GLU A 262 -34.38 -20.00 -27.60
CA GLU A 262 -35.34 -18.93 -27.91
C GLU A 262 -34.72 -17.52 -27.86
N ASP A 263 -33.48 -17.40 -27.40
CA ASP A 263 -32.82 -16.12 -27.19
C ASP A 263 -32.06 -15.68 -28.46
N GLU A 264 -32.06 -14.38 -28.72
CA GLU A 264 -31.41 -13.77 -29.89
C GLU A 264 -29.89 -13.64 -29.69
N ILE A 265 -29.08 -14.12 -30.64
CA ILE A 265 -27.62 -13.93 -30.63
C ILE A 265 -27.32 -12.47 -30.97
N CYS A 266 -26.85 -11.72 -29.98
CA CYS A 266 -26.52 -10.32 -30.15
C CYS A 266 -25.26 -10.12 -31.00
N SER A 267 -25.25 -9.10 -31.86
CA SER A 267 -24.05 -8.65 -32.58
C SER A 267 -23.01 -8.04 -31.62
N ALA A 268 -21.74 -7.98 -32.02
CA ALA A 268 -20.67 -7.39 -31.21
C ALA A 268 -21.04 -5.99 -30.66
N GLY A 269 -20.79 -5.77 -29.37
CA GLY A 269 -21.18 -4.54 -28.65
C GLY A 269 -22.65 -4.48 -28.23
N TYR A 270 -23.41 -5.57 -28.41
CA TYR A 270 -24.78 -5.72 -27.92
C TYR A 270 -24.88 -6.94 -26.99
N ALA A 271 -25.78 -6.87 -26.01
CA ALA A 271 -26.07 -7.97 -25.12
C ALA A 271 -27.56 -8.03 -24.74
N SER A 272 -28.07 -9.25 -24.51
CA SER A 272 -29.42 -9.53 -24.01
C SER A 272 -29.44 -9.65 -22.48
N ASN A 273 -28.27 -9.63 -21.84
CA ASN A 273 -28.11 -9.57 -20.40
C ASN A 273 -26.74 -8.95 -20.03
N ILE A 274 -26.62 -8.43 -18.82
CA ILE A 274 -25.36 -7.96 -18.24
C ILE A 274 -25.21 -8.61 -16.86
N SER A 275 -24.04 -9.18 -16.58
CA SER A 275 -23.66 -9.70 -15.26
C SER A 275 -22.53 -8.87 -14.64
N GLN A 276 -22.71 -8.46 -13.38
CA GLN A 276 -21.69 -7.80 -12.57
C GLN A 276 -21.91 -8.13 -11.09
N TRP A 277 -20.86 -8.54 -10.38
CA TRP A 277 -20.89 -8.76 -8.92
C TRP A 277 -21.96 -9.76 -8.44
N ASN A 278 -22.17 -10.84 -9.20
CA ASN A 278 -23.23 -11.85 -9.01
C ASN A 278 -24.67 -11.33 -9.19
N ILE A 279 -24.82 -10.15 -9.80
CA ILE A 279 -26.11 -9.60 -10.21
C ILE A 279 -26.18 -9.67 -11.73
N THR A 280 -27.26 -10.23 -12.28
CA THR A 280 -27.50 -10.27 -13.73
C THR A 280 -28.81 -9.58 -14.06
N TRP A 281 -28.78 -8.61 -14.96
CA TRP A 281 -29.98 -8.01 -15.55
C TRP A 281 -30.26 -8.64 -16.91
N PHE A 282 -31.45 -9.18 -17.11
CA PHE A 282 -31.88 -9.77 -18.37
C PHE A 282 -32.84 -8.82 -19.09
N PHE A 283 -32.58 -8.57 -20.36
CA PHE A 283 -33.35 -7.67 -21.21
C PHE A 283 -34.34 -8.43 -22.10
N ASP A 284 -35.35 -7.74 -22.61
CA ASP A 284 -36.33 -8.31 -23.54
C ASP A 284 -35.77 -8.63 -24.94
N LYS A 285 -34.63 -8.04 -25.29
CA LYS A 285 -33.90 -8.19 -26.56
C LYS A 285 -32.45 -7.73 -26.40
N CYS A 286 -31.68 -7.78 -27.48
CA CYS A 286 -30.32 -7.23 -27.51
C CYS A 286 -30.31 -5.68 -27.42
N TYR A 287 -29.52 -5.13 -26.50
CA TYR A 287 -29.24 -3.69 -26.39
C TYR A 287 -27.77 -3.40 -26.57
N ARG A 288 -27.42 -2.18 -27.01
CA ARG A 288 -26.01 -1.74 -27.08
C ARG A 288 -25.48 -1.52 -25.68
N VAL A 289 -24.34 -2.11 -25.35
CA VAL A 289 -23.75 -2.14 -24.00
C VAL A 289 -22.26 -1.82 -24.03
N GLY A 290 -21.71 -1.51 -22.85
CA GLY A 290 -20.27 -1.43 -22.61
C GLY A 290 -19.98 -1.06 -21.16
N ASN A 291 -18.74 -0.64 -20.90
CA ASN A 291 -18.27 -0.29 -19.56
C ASN A 291 -17.78 1.16 -19.52
N PHE A 292 -17.88 1.76 -18.34
CA PHE A 292 -17.11 2.95 -17.96
C PHE A 292 -15.70 2.55 -17.53
N VAL A 293 -14.83 3.54 -17.34
CA VAL A 293 -13.42 3.29 -16.99
C VAL A 293 -13.20 2.66 -15.63
N ASN A 294 -14.18 2.76 -14.73
CA ASN A 294 -14.16 2.08 -13.42
C ASN A 294 -14.71 0.63 -13.50
N GLY A 295 -15.09 0.16 -14.69
CA GLY A 295 -15.62 -1.19 -14.93
C GLY A 295 -17.13 -1.32 -14.81
N ASP A 296 -17.86 -0.32 -14.31
CA ASP A 296 -19.33 -0.37 -14.22
C ASP A 296 -19.97 -0.37 -15.62
N TYR A 297 -21.10 -1.06 -15.74
CA TYR A 297 -21.77 -1.21 -17.03
C TYR A 297 -22.70 -0.04 -17.37
N TRP A 298 -22.75 0.26 -18.68
CA TRP A 298 -23.82 1.04 -19.27
C TRP A 298 -24.59 0.25 -20.35
N VAL A 299 -25.84 0.64 -20.56
CA VAL A 299 -26.71 0.16 -21.65
C VAL A 299 -27.44 1.34 -22.29
N VAL A 300 -27.59 1.33 -23.61
CA VAL A 300 -28.36 2.37 -24.32
C VAL A 300 -29.85 2.04 -24.20
N GLY A 301 -30.59 2.93 -23.55
CA GLY A 301 -32.02 2.79 -23.29
C GLY A 301 -32.93 3.61 -24.19
N PRO A 302 -34.25 3.63 -23.88
CA PRO A 302 -34.88 2.92 -22.76
C PRO A 302 -34.75 1.39 -22.90
N VAL A 303 -34.63 0.70 -21.76
CA VAL A 303 -34.51 -0.77 -21.71
C VAL A 303 -35.69 -1.39 -20.97
N ASN A 304 -36.12 -2.57 -21.41
CA ASN A 304 -37.05 -3.41 -20.65
C ASN A 304 -36.25 -4.53 -19.99
N ILE A 305 -36.21 -4.54 -18.66
CA ILE A 305 -35.60 -5.61 -17.87
C ILE A 305 -36.70 -6.60 -17.52
N VAL A 306 -36.56 -7.84 -17.99
CA VAL A 306 -37.55 -8.92 -17.82
C VAL A 306 -37.21 -9.85 -16.68
N ASN A 307 -35.97 -9.84 -16.21
CA ASN A 307 -35.53 -10.58 -15.02
C ASN A 307 -34.28 -9.95 -14.40
N ILE A 308 -34.10 -10.14 -13.10
CA ILE A 308 -32.86 -9.82 -12.37
C ILE A 308 -32.52 -11.03 -11.52
N THR A 309 -31.27 -11.49 -11.53
CA THR A 309 -30.80 -12.54 -10.61
C THR A 309 -29.78 -11.98 -9.63
N PRO A 310 -29.86 -12.33 -8.32
CA PRO A 310 -30.96 -13.07 -7.70
C PRO A 310 -32.29 -12.29 -7.76
N ALA A 311 -33.39 -13.02 -7.91
CA ALA A 311 -34.71 -12.41 -8.03
C ALA A 311 -35.14 -11.75 -6.71
N SER A 312 -35.83 -10.60 -6.81
CA SER A 312 -36.46 -10.00 -5.64
C SER A 312 -37.68 -10.82 -5.23
N THR A 313 -37.54 -11.57 -4.14
CA THR A 313 -38.54 -12.56 -3.70
C THR A 313 -39.14 -12.16 -2.37
N ASP A 314 -40.44 -12.42 -2.20
CA ASP A 314 -41.12 -12.42 -0.91
C ASP A 314 -41.10 -13.85 -0.35
N ILE A 315 -40.24 -14.07 0.65
CA ILE A 315 -40.13 -15.36 1.35
C ILE A 315 -40.60 -15.15 2.77
N ALA A 316 -41.73 -15.78 3.11
CA ALA A 316 -42.35 -15.72 4.44
C ALA A 316 -42.62 -14.29 4.96
N GLY A 317 -42.99 -13.37 4.07
CA GLY A 317 -43.30 -11.97 4.41
C GLY A 317 -42.08 -11.05 4.43
N ARG A 318 -40.89 -11.56 4.09
CA ARG A 318 -39.67 -10.76 3.88
C ARG A 318 -39.40 -10.63 2.39
N VAL A 319 -39.38 -9.40 1.90
CA VAL A 319 -38.89 -9.06 0.56
C VAL A 319 -37.38 -8.80 0.60
N MET A 320 -36.63 -9.46 -0.30
CA MET A 320 -35.17 -9.36 -0.41
C MET A 320 -34.73 -9.02 -1.85
N HIS A 321 -33.42 -8.78 -2.04
CA HIS A 321 -32.78 -8.59 -3.36
C HIS A 321 -33.42 -7.51 -4.23
N GLY A 322 -33.94 -6.46 -3.59
CA GLY A 322 -34.62 -5.38 -4.28
C GLY A 322 -33.67 -4.50 -5.08
N SER A 323 -34.26 -3.62 -5.89
CA SER A 323 -33.54 -2.64 -6.71
C SER A 323 -34.18 -1.26 -6.61
N MET A 324 -33.43 -0.20 -6.84
CA MET A 324 -33.96 1.17 -6.88
C MET A 324 -33.44 1.91 -8.12
N ILE A 325 -34.32 2.68 -8.75
CA ILE A 325 -33.95 3.62 -9.82
C ILE A 325 -33.62 4.96 -9.18
N ASN A 326 -32.46 5.53 -9.53
CA ASN A 326 -32.03 6.88 -9.14
C ASN A 326 -32.24 7.19 -7.65
N PRO A 327 -31.74 6.34 -6.72
CA PRO A 327 -31.90 6.55 -5.29
C PRO A 327 -31.33 7.92 -4.87
N SER A 328 -31.83 8.48 -3.79
CA SER A 328 -31.45 9.82 -3.34
C SER A 328 -31.51 9.92 -1.81
N PRO A 329 -30.59 10.67 -1.18
CA PRO A 329 -30.70 11.05 0.23
C PRO A 329 -32.00 11.78 0.57
N ALA A 330 -32.64 12.43 -0.40
CA ALA A 330 -33.96 13.03 -0.25
C ALA A 330 -35.06 12.03 0.17
N ASN A 331 -34.83 10.73 0.00
CA ASN A 331 -35.76 9.69 0.43
C ASN A 331 -35.67 9.40 1.95
N GLY A 332 -34.73 10.03 2.67
CA GLY A 332 -34.43 9.69 4.05
C GLY A 332 -34.01 8.22 4.16
N SER A 333 -34.54 7.52 5.16
CA SER A 333 -34.32 6.08 5.33
C SER A 333 -35.16 5.20 4.39
N SER A 334 -36.05 5.77 3.58
CA SER A 334 -36.96 5.00 2.71
C SER A 334 -36.20 4.30 1.59
N GLN A 335 -36.37 2.98 1.47
CA GLN A 335 -35.64 2.16 0.50
C GLN A 335 -36.46 0.97 -0.04
N GLY A 336 -36.02 0.43 -1.18
CA GLY A 336 -36.67 -0.67 -1.90
C GLY A 336 -35.84 -1.94 -2.03
N TYR A 337 -34.76 -2.09 -1.25
CA TYR A 337 -33.79 -3.19 -1.32
C TYR A 337 -34.16 -4.40 -0.45
N ASP A 338 -34.49 -4.18 0.82
CA ASP A 338 -34.82 -5.26 1.77
C ASP A 338 -35.83 -4.81 2.81
N SER A 339 -36.91 -5.58 2.98
CA SER A 339 -37.99 -5.28 3.92
C SER A 339 -37.59 -5.26 5.40
N ILE A 340 -36.46 -5.88 5.75
CA ILE A 340 -35.95 -5.93 7.13
C ILE A 340 -34.62 -5.21 7.32
N MET A 341 -34.20 -4.37 6.35
CA MET A 341 -32.89 -3.67 6.37
C MET A 341 -32.52 -3.09 7.74
N HIS A 342 -33.46 -2.44 8.42
CA HIS A 342 -33.24 -1.80 9.72
C HIS A 342 -33.89 -2.55 10.89
N GLN A 343 -34.01 -3.88 10.80
CA GLN A 343 -34.55 -4.76 11.86
C GLN A 343 -33.46 -5.70 12.40
N TYR A 344 -32.42 -5.12 13.03
CA TYR A 344 -31.34 -5.88 13.67
C TYR A 344 -30.89 -5.22 14.98
N GLY A 345 -30.65 -6.05 16.00
CA GLY A 345 -30.34 -5.61 17.36
C GLY A 345 -31.55 -4.98 18.05
N SER A 346 -31.36 -3.84 18.72
CA SER A 346 -32.44 -3.06 19.34
C SER A 346 -33.15 -2.11 18.38
N ILE A 347 -32.67 -1.99 17.13
CA ILE A 347 -33.24 -1.12 16.10
C ILE A 347 -34.30 -1.90 15.32
N ASN A 348 -35.50 -1.33 15.24
CA ASN A 348 -36.63 -1.87 14.49
C ASN A 348 -37.39 -0.73 13.81
N VAL A 349 -36.84 -0.26 12.68
CA VAL A 349 -37.42 0.84 11.89
C VAL A 349 -38.02 0.29 10.60
N ASN A 350 -39.33 0.45 10.42
CA ASN A 350 -39.96 0.12 9.14
C ASN A 350 -39.70 1.24 8.12
N SER A 351 -38.85 0.95 7.16
CA SER A 351 -38.27 1.89 6.18
C SER A 351 -38.39 1.37 4.75
N TYR A 352 -38.92 0.16 4.59
CA TYR A 352 -39.12 -0.43 3.28
C TYR A 352 -40.37 0.13 2.63
N VAL A 353 -40.23 0.60 1.40
CA VAL A 353 -41.31 1.15 0.60
C VAL A 353 -41.43 0.33 -0.67
N ALA A 354 -42.50 -0.47 -0.77
CA ALA A 354 -42.69 -1.40 -1.89
C ALA A 354 -42.67 -0.72 -3.27
N SER A 355 -43.14 0.53 -3.38
CA SER A 355 -43.10 1.30 -4.63
C SER A 355 -41.70 1.75 -5.04
N LEU A 356 -40.71 1.71 -4.14
CA LEU A 356 -39.31 1.97 -4.46
C LEU A 356 -38.58 0.72 -4.96
N ASN A 357 -39.11 -0.48 -4.74
CA ASN A 357 -38.52 -1.72 -5.24
C ASN A 357 -38.79 -1.88 -6.75
N ALA A 358 -37.87 -1.36 -7.56
CA ALA A 358 -37.89 -1.44 -9.01
C ALA A 358 -37.82 -2.88 -9.53
N ALA A 359 -37.28 -3.83 -8.75
CA ALA A 359 -37.27 -5.25 -9.12
C ALA A 359 -38.65 -5.93 -8.96
N ARG A 360 -39.67 -5.19 -8.50
CA ARG A 360 -41.06 -5.66 -8.41
C ARG A 360 -42.04 -4.59 -8.94
N PRO A 361 -42.00 -4.24 -10.24
CA PRO A 361 -42.89 -3.23 -10.79
C PRO A 361 -44.35 -3.66 -10.59
N ASN A 362 -45.18 -2.71 -10.15
CA ASN A 362 -46.57 -2.97 -9.73
C ASN A 362 -46.73 -4.00 -8.59
N GLY A 363 -45.67 -4.24 -7.80
CA GLY A 363 -45.64 -5.22 -6.70
C GLY A 363 -45.49 -6.68 -7.15
N MET A 364 -45.38 -6.93 -8.45
CA MET A 364 -45.30 -8.26 -9.05
C MET A 364 -43.88 -8.56 -9.52
N ASP A 365 -43.55 -9.85 -9.63
CA ASP A 365 -42.23 -10.31 -10.10
C ASP A 365 -41.98 -9.86 -11.56
N LEU A 366 -40.70 -9.68 -11.90
CA LEU A 366 -40.29 -9.38 -13.27
C LEU A 366 -40.60 -10.57 -14.18
N SER A 367 -41.14 -10.25 -15.36
CA SER A 367 -41.34 -11.22 -16.44
C SER A 367 -41.45 -10.48 -17.77
N ALA A 368 -41.47 -11.22 -18.88
CA ALA A 368 -41.79 -10.65 -20.19
C ALA A 368 -43.17 -9.94 -20.22
N SER A 369 -44.12 -10.36 -19.37
CA SER A 369 -45.44 -9.74 -19.25
C SER A 369 -45.54 -8.60 -18.22
N ASN A 370 -44.52 -8.45 -17.36
CA ASN A 370 -44.39 -7.39 -16.36
C ASN A 370 -42.94 -6.89 -16.30
N PRO A 371 -42.41 -6.28 -17.38
CA PRO A 371 -41.03 -5.81 -17.41
C PRO A 371 -40.84 -4.53 -16.59
N LEU A 372 -39.64 -4.34 -16.05
CA LEU A 372 -39.20 -3.04 -15.56
C LEU A 372 -38.73 -2.19 -16.73
N GLN A 373 -39.44 -1.11 -17.02
CA GLN A 373 -39.00 -0.12 -17.99
C GLN A 373 -38.05 0.88 -17.32
N VAL A 374 -36.79 0.89 -17.73
CA VAL A 374 -35.81 1.88 -17.27
C VAL A 374 -35.55 2.86 -18.40
N LYS A 375 -35.80 4.14 -18.14
CA LYS A 375 -35.59 5.22 -19.12
C LYS A 375 -34.09 5.48 -19.29
N GLY A 376 -33.73 6.05 -20.44
CA GLY A 376 -32.41 6.67 -20.59
C GLY A 376 -32.16 7.73 -19.52
N ASN A 377 -30.90 7.99 -19.24
CA ASN A 377 -30.40 8.83 -18.15
C ASN A 377 -30.94 8.38 -16.78
N SER A 378 -30.82 7.08 -16.49
CA SER A 378 -31.14 6.51 -15.18
C SER A 378 -30.03 5.57 -14.71
N SER A 379 -29.89 5.41 -13.40
CA SER A 379 -29.13 4.32 -12.79
C SER A 379 -30.08 3.38 -12.07
N LEU A 380 -29.90 2.08 -12.28
CA LEU A 380 -30.56 1.02 -11.52
C LEU A 380 -29.53 0.40 -10.58
N ILE A 381 -29.77 0.52 -9.28
CA ILE A 381 -28.97 -0.11 -8.24
C ILE A 381 -29.70 -1.39 -7.86
N SER A 382 -29.05 -2.53 -8.06
CA SER A 382 -29.57 -3.84 -7.67
C SER A 382 -28.71 -4.42 -6.55
N THR A 383 -29.33 -5.16 -5.63
CA THR A 383 -28.66 -5.63 -4.40
C THR A 383 -28.84 -7.12 -4.18
N ILE A 384 -27.88 -7.72 -3.48
CA ILE A 384 -28.00 -9.05 -2.88
C ILE A 384 -28.14 -8.87 -1.37
N SER A 385 -29.21 -9.38 -0.76
CA SER A 385 -29.40 -9.40 0.69
C SER A 385 -28.69 -10.59 1.35
N PHE A 386 -28.29 -10.44 2.62
CA PHE A 386 -28.02 -11.60 3.47
C PHE A 386 -29.31 -12.36 3.81
N GLY A 387 -29.24 -13.69 3.83
CA GLY A 387 -30.38 -14.56 4.17
C GLY A 387 -30.84 -14.47 5.63
N VAL A 388 -30.01 -13.90 6.51
CA VAL A 388 -30.31 -13.67 7.93
C VAL A 388 -30.37 -12.17 8.24
N SER A 389 -31.09 -11.80 9.31
CA SER A 389 -31.05 -10.43 9.84
C SER A 389 -29.64 -10.12 10.34
N THR A 390 -29.02 -9.08 9.79
CA THR A 390 -27.64 -8.67 10.13
C THR A 390 -27.42 -7.18 9.82
N ARG A 391 -26.32 -6.62 10.34
CA ARG A 391 -25.80 -5.31 9.93
C ARG A 391 -24.40 -5.49 9.33
N PRO A 392 -24.17 -5.09 8.07
CA PRO A 392 -25.15 -4.56 7.12
C PRO A 392 -26.14 -5.65 6.64
N GLN A 393 -27.32 -5.26 6.14
CA GLN A 393 -28.30 -6.23 5.63
C GLN A 393 -28.07 -6.61 4.16
N THR A 394 -27.48 -5.70 3.40
CA THR A 394 -27.03 -5.90 2.01
C THR A 394 -25.64 -6.51 1.98
N LYS A 395 -25.47 -7.55 1.17
CA LYS A 395 -24.21 -8.23 0.93
C LYS A 395 -23.43 -7.64 -0.25
N SER A 396 -24.07 -7.45 -1.40
CA SER A 396 -23.43 -6.95 -2.62
C SER A 396 -24.37 -5.97 -3.33
N ALA A 397 -23.81 -5.02 -4.07
CA ALA A 397 -24.58 -4.14 -4.95
C ALA A 397 -23.85 -3.84 -6.26
N ALA A 398 -24.63 -3.62 -7.32
CA ALA A 398 -24.12 -3.24 -8.63
C ALA A 398 -24.95 -2.12 -9.24
N VAL A 399 -24.32 -1.29 -10.07
CA VAL A 399 -24.95 -0.14 -10.73
C VAL A 399 -25.02 -0.40 -12.24
N LEU A 400 -26.24 -0.50 -12.79
CA LEU A 400 -26.47 -0.46 -14.23
C LEU A 400 -26.87 0.95 -14.64
N THR A 401 -26.07 1.60 -15.49
CA THR A 401 -26.41 2.94 -16.01
C THR A 401 -27.08 2.84 -17.37
N VAL A 402 -28.29 3.38 -17.50
CA VAL A 402 -29.06 3.44 -18.73
C VAL A 402 -28.90 4.84 -19.34
N LEU A 403 -28.38 4.92 -20.55
CA LEU A 403 -28.05 6.19 -21.24
C LEU A 403 -28.88 6.35 -22.52
N ASP A 404 -29.13 7.58 -22.97
CA ASP A 404 -29.80 7.82 -24.27
C ASP A 404 -28.89 7.53 -25.48
N ALA A 405 -27.58 7.60 -25.28
CA ALA A 405 -26.57 7.32 -26.29
C ALA A 405 -25.32 6.75 -25.63
N SER A 406 -24.45 6.15 -26.44
CA SER A 406 -23.23 5.55 -25.91
C SER A 406 -22.18 6.59 -25.55
N PRO A 407 -21.47 6.39 -24.42
CA PRO A 407 -20.43 7.31 -23.98
C PRO A 407 -19.11 7.07 -24.73
N SER A 408 -18.12 7.94 -24.49
CA SER A 408 -16.75 7.66 -24.91
C SER A 408 -16.17 6.50 -24.08
N VAL A 409 -15.23 5.75 -24.67
CA VAL A 409 -14.61 4.58 -24.03
C VAL A 409 -13.80 4.92 -22.78
N ASP A 410 -13.44 6.19 -22.61
CA ASP A 410 -12.66 6.72 -21.50
C ASP A 410 -13.52 7.51 -20.49
N SER A 411 -14.85 7.44 -20.59
CA SER A 411 -15.78 8.13 -19.71
C SER A 411 -15.85 7.52 -18.31
N PHE A 412 -15.90 8.37 -17.28
CA PHE A 412 -16.33 7.99 -15.93
C PHE A 412 -17.83 7.72 -15.88
N ARG A 413 -18.27 6.89 -14.93
CA ARG A 413 -19.69 6.68 -14.67
C ARG A 413 -20.28 7.97 -14.07
N PRO A 414 -21.45 8.46 -14.53
CA PRO A 414 -22.14 9.51 -13.82
C PRO A 414 -22.60 9.02 -12.44
N ALA A 415 -22.77 9.91 -11.47
CA ALA A 415 -23.15 9.49 -10.12
C ALA A 415 -24.42 8.63 -10.10
N TYR A 416 -24.46 7.57 -9.29
CA TYR A 416 -25.60 6.64 -9.29
C TYR A 416 -26.89 7.27 -8.73
N SER A 417 -26.76 8.31 -7.89
CA SER A 417 -27.87 8.93 -7.18
C SER A 417 -28.54 10.06 -7.97
N GLY A 418 -29.85 10.21 -7.78
CA GLY A 418 -30.69 11.20 -8.43
C GLY A 418 -30.82 11.04 -9.95
N ASN A 419 -31.48 11.99 -10.61
CA ASN A 419 -31.85 11.90 -12.04
C ASN A 419 -30.83 12.52 -13.00
N ASP A 420 -29.79 13.15 -12.46
CA ASP A 420 -28.72 13.74 -13.27
C ASP A 420 -27.74 12.63 -13.65
N LYS A 421 -27.57 12.39 -14.95
CA LYS A 421 -26.70 11.37 -15.51
C LYS A 421 -25.80 11.94 -16.60
N GLU A 422 -25.53 13.25 -16.52
CA GLU A 422 -24.56 13.88 -17.40
C GLU A 422 -23.17 13.27 -17.18
N ILE A 423 -22.52 12.91 -18.28
CA ILE A 423 -21.16 12.39 -18.26
C ILE A 423 -20.21 13.58 -18.38
N ILE A 424 -19.63 13.96 -17.25
CA ILE A 424 -18.83 15.18 -17.12
C ILE A 424 -17.34 14.90 -17.32
N TYR A 425 -16.86 13.73 -16.90
CA TYR A 425 -15.43 13.43 -16.82
C TYR A 425 -15.00 12.23 -17.67
N GLN A 426 -13.77 12.31 -18.16
CA GLN A 426 -13.04 11.29 -18.89
C GLN A 426 -11.66 11.08 -18.25
N VAL A 427 -10.99 9.96 -18.54
CA VAL A 427 -9.61 9.71 -18.05
C VAL A 427 -8.64 10.79 -18.50
N SER A 428 -8.87 11.41 -19.66
CA SER A 428 -8.08 12.54 -20.15
C SER A 428 -8.16 13.79 -19.27
N ASN A 429 -9.16 13.90 -18.38
CA ASN A 429 -9.26 14.98 -17.40
C ASN A 429 -8.37 14.75 -16.17
N LEU A 430 -7.85 13.54 -15.94
CA LEU A 430 -7.02 13.24 -14.77
C LEU A 430 -5.65 13.91 -14.89
N ASN A 431 -5.30 14.70 -13.87
CA ASN A 431 -4.02 15.34 -13.75
C ASN A 431 -3.13 14.66 -12.71
N PHE A 432 -2.34 13.67 -13.17
CA PHE A 432 -1.40 12.93 -12.32
C PHE A 432 -0.32 13.83 -11.70
N SER A 433 -0.01 15.00 -12.29
CA SER A 433 0.97 15.94 -11.71
C SER A 433 0.52 16.57 -10.39
N LYS A 434 -0.77 16.44 -10.04
CA LYS A 434 -1.30 16.85 -8.73
C LYS A 434 -1.01 15.85 -7.62
N LEU A 435 -0.59 14.63 -7.97
CA LEU A 435 -0.15 13.63 -7.01
C LEU A 435 1.34 13.80 -6.75
N LEU A 436 1.74 13.82 -5.49
CA LEU A 436 3.16 13.83 -5.14
C LEU A 436 3.82 12.48 -5.43
N LYS A 437 5.15 12.48 -5.36
CA LYS A 437 6.02 11.30 -5.51
C LYS A 437 6.88 11.15 -4.26
N LEU A 438 6.23 11.11 -3.10
CA LEU A 438 6.91 10.98 -1.82
C LEU A 438 7.63 9.63 -1.72
N PRO A 439 8.84 9.58 -1.14
CA PRO A 439 9.50 8.30 -0.85
C PRO A 439 8.58 7.32 -0.12
N LEU A 440 8.75 6.03 -0.38
CA LEU A 440 7.98 5.00 0.32
C LEU A 440 8.35 5.00 1.81
N THR A 441 7.35 4.96 2.69
CA THR A 441 7.55 4.71 4.13
C THR A 441 7.45 3.23 4.43
N SER A 442 7.96 2.81 5.59
CA SER A 442 7.74 1.45 6.09
C SER A 442 6.24 1.13 6.15
N GLY A 443 5.86 -0.10 5.76
CA GLY A 443 4.47 -0.56 5.73
C GLY A 443 3.61 0.00 4.59
N ALA A 444 4.18 0.75 3.63
CA ALA A 444 3.44 1.26 2.48
C ALA A 444 2.89 0.12 1.59
N PRO A 445 1.56 0.01 1.40
CA PRO A 445 0.98 -1.00 0.53
C PRO A 445 1.12 -0.59 -0.94
N THR A 446 1.22 -1.57 -1.84
CA THR A 446 1.13 -1.32 -3.29
C THR A 446 -0.29 -0.92 -3.69
N PRO A 447 -0.50 -0.06 -4.69
CA PRO A 447 -1.84 0.31 -5.14
C PRO A 447 -2.75 -0.90 -5.42
N SER A 448 -2.23 -1.90 -6.15
CA SER A 448 -2.99 -3.11 -6.54
C SER A 448 -3.38 -4.05 -5.39
N SER A 449 -2.70 -3.93 -4.23
CA SER A 449 -3.06 -4.67 -3.02
C SER A 449 -4.27 -4.09 -2.28
N ILE A 450 -4.62 -2.83 -2.53
CA ILE A 450 -5.71 -2.12 -1.84
C ILE A 450 -6.85 -1.67 -2.76
N GLU A 451 -6.75 -1.92 -4.08
CA GLU A 451 -7.81 -1.61 -5.06
C GLU A 451 -9.18 -2.18 -4.68
N TYR A 452 -9.23 -3.37 -4.10
CA TYR A 452 -10.49 -4.05 -3.73
C TYR A 452 -11.36 -3.23 -2.78
N LYS A 453 -10.77 -2.29 -2.02
CA LYS A 453 -11.48 -1.41 -1.07
C LYS A 453 -12.45 -0.45 -1.76
N VAL A 454 -12.18 -0.09 -3.01
CA VAL A 454 -12.97 0.89 -3.79
C VAL A 454 -13.33 0.41 -5.20
N ALA A 455 -12.99 -0.82 -5.57
CA ALA A 455 -13.27 -1.37 -6.90
C ALA A 455 -14.76 -1.57 -7.18
N LYS A 456 -15.58 -1.77 -6.13
CA LYS A 456 -17.04 -1.89 -6.25
C LYS A 456 -17.72 -0.60 -5.82
N PRO A 457 -18.89 -0.25 -6.39
CA PRO A 457 -19.58 0.99 -6.06
C PRO A 457 -20.00 1.03 -4.60
N TRP A 458 -19.66 2.13 -3.91
CA TRP A 458 -20.13 2.40 -2.54
C TRP A 458 -21.56 2.95 -2.59
N ILE A 459 -22.49 2.26 -1.93
CA ILE A 459 -23.90 2.66 -1.86
C ILE A 459 -24.15 3.29 -0.49
N ASP A 460 -24.14 4.62 -0.44
CA ASP A 460 -24.12 5.47 0.77
C ASP A 460 -25.05 6.69 0.59
N HIS A 461 -26.30 6.44 0.17
CA HIS A 461 -27.28 7.51 -0.04
C HIS A 461 -28.33 7.60 1.06
N ILE A 462 -28.44 6.61 1.96
CA ILE A 462 -29.28 6.74 3.15
C ILE A 462 -28.57 7.68 4.14
N PRO A 463 -29.22 8.74 4.63
CA PRO A 463 -28.61 9.65 5.61
C PRO A 463 -28.53 9.00 7.00
N SER A 464 -27.70 9.61 7.86
CA SER A 464 -27.56 9.23 9.29
C SER A 464 -26.96 7.82 9.51
N PHE A 465 -26.90 7.39 10.79
CA PHE A 465 -26.33 6.10 11.19
C PHE A 465 -27.02 4.87 10.58
N LEU A 466 -28.22 5.06 10.01
CA LEU A 466 -28.98 4.02 9.32
C LEU A 466 -28.29 3.58 8.01
N ALA A 467 -27.45 4.41 7.41
CA ALA A 467 -26.67 4.07 6.21
C ALA A 467 -25.90 2.75 6.34
N ARG A 468 -25.39 2.47 7.55
CA ARG A 468 -24.64 1.24 7.89
C ARG A 468 -25.37 -0.05 7.61
N TYR A 469 -26.70 -0.03 7.54
CA TYR A 469 -27.50 -1.22 7.22
C TYR A 469 -27.60 -1.46 5.71
N GLN A 470 -27.36 -0.43 4.91
CA GLN A 470 -27.35 -0.44 3.44
C GLN A 470 -25.95 -0.65 2.84
N HIS A 471 -24.87 -0.35 3.56
CA HIS A 471 -23.51 -0.52 3.04
C HIS A 471 -23.29 -1.98 2.61
N PRO A 472 -23.15 -2.29 1.30
CA PRO A 472 -23.03 -3.67 0.87
C PRO A 472 -21.69 -4.23 1.34
N ALA A 473 -21.71 -5.28 2.18
CA ALA A 473 -20.53 -5.83 2.85
C ALA A 473 -19.37 -6.20 1.91
N ASP A 474 -19.68 -6.67 0.70
CA ASP A 474 -18.70 -7.07 -0.31
C ASP A 474 -18.17 -5.87 -1.10
N ASN A 475 -18.74 -4.67 -0.93
CA ASN A 475 -18.40 -3.45 -1.67
C ASN A 475 -17.59 -2.45 -0.83
N MET A 476 -17.94 -2.32 0.46
CA MET A 476 -17.39 -1.31 1.37
C MET A 476 -17.52 -1.77 2.82
N GLN A 477 -16.76 -1.15 3.72
CA GLN A 477 -16.93 -1.35 5.16
C GLN A 477 -18.31 -0.81 5.61
N ASP A 478 -18.91 -1.40 6.64
CA ASP A 478 -20.20 -0.89 7.14
C ASP A 478 -20.03 0.32 8.06
N TYR A 479 -18.94 0.38 8.84
CA TYR A 479 -18.75 1.41 9.86
C TYR A 479 -17.85 2.56 9.38
N SER A 480 -18.25 3.80 9.67
CA SER A 480 -17.59 5.00 9.17
C SER A 480 -16.15 5.19 9.60
N ARG A 481 -15.76 4.67 10.77
CA ARG A 481 -14.34 4.61 11.16
C ARG A 481 -13.51 3.82 10.13
N ASP A 482 -13.98 2.63 9.79
CA ASP A 482 -13.25 1.65 8.99
C ASP A 482 -13.06 2.13 7.55
N PHE A 483 -14.11 2.58 6.87
CA PHE A 483 -13.93 3.07 5.51
C PHE A 483 -13.27 4.44 5.43
N SER A 484 -13.32 5.26 6.49
CA SER A 484 -12.53 6.50 6.53
C SER A 484 -11.03 6.23 6.64
N GLU A 485 -10.65 5.17 7.36
CA GLU A 485 -9.28 4.66 7.34
C GLU A 485 -8.90 4.18 5.93
N ASP A 486 -9.80 3.47 5.24
CA ASP A 486 -9.59 3.05 3.85
C ASP A 486 -9.39 4.26 2.91
N GLU A 487 -10.24 5.28 2.99
CA GLU A 487 -10.10 6.55 2.24
C GLU A 487 -8.74 7.22 2.51
N SER A 488 -8.33 7.27 3.79
CA SER A 488 -7.07 7.85 4.22
C SER A 488 -5.86 7.11 3.64
N ILE A 489 -5.85 5.77 3.71
CA ILE A 489 -4.78 4.93 3.17
C ILE A 489 -4.67 5.14 1.66
N ILE A 490 -5.79 5.12 0.94
CA ILE A 490 -5.82 5.29 -0.52
C ILE A 490 -5.24 6.64 -0.92
N ALA A 491 -5.68 7.73 -0.29
CA ALA A 491 -5.19 9.08 -0.59
C ALA A 491 -3.69 9.24 -0.32
N LEU A 492 -3.17 8.65 0.76
CA LEU A 492 -1.74 8.67 1.08
C LEU A 492 -0.93 7.84 0.07
N VAL A 493 -1.37 6.63 -0.28
CA VAL A 493 -0.70 5.76 -1.27
C VAL A 493 -0.63 6.41 -2.64
N LEU A 494 -1.68 7.11 -3.06
CA LEU A 494 -1.69 7.83 -4.34
C LEU A 494 -0.65 8.96 -4.40
N ASN A 495 -0.15 9.46 -3.26
CA ASN A 495 0.91 10.47 -3.17
C ASN A 495 2.33 9.90 -2.97
N LEU A 496 2.47 8.56 -2.91
CA LEU A 496 3.76 7.88 -2.82
C LEU A 496 4.41 7.70 -4.21
N ASN A 497 5.71 7.42 -4.25
CA ASN A 497 6.52 7.30 -5.48
C ASN A 497 6.29 5.98 -6.25
N TYR A 498 5.04 5.63 -6.50
CA TYR A 498 4.63 4.64 -7.52
C TYR A 498 4.50 5.32 -8.88
N SER A 499 4.65 4.55 -9.97
CA SER A 499 4.40 5.05 -11.32
C SER A 499 2.92 5.36 -11.55
N ASP A 500 2.63 6.24 -12.51
CA ASP A 500 1.26 6.61 -12.85
C ASP A 500 0.44 5.39 -13.31
N GLU A 501 1.07 4.43 -13.99
CA GLU A 501 0.42 3.20 -14.44
C GLU A 501 0.05 2.29 -13.25
N GLU A 502 0.92 2.17 -12.25
CA GLU A 502 0.60 1.43 -11.01
C GLU A 502 -0.54 2.08 -10.22
N LYS A 503 -0.66 3.42 -10.27
CA LYS A 503 -1.70 4.16 -9.54
C LYS A 503 -3.05 4.19 -10.26
N LYS A 504 -3.06 3.99 -11.58
CA LYS A 504 -4.17 4.38 -12.47
C LYS A 504 -5.51 3.78 -12.08
N THR A 505 -5.56 2.47 -11.86
CA THR A 505 -6.81 1.77 -11.51
C THR A 505 -7.35 2.25 -10.16
N LEU A 506 -6.49 2.33 -9.14
CA LEU A 506 -6.86 2.84 -7.82
C LEU A 506 -7.34 4.28 -7.89
N LEU A 507 -6.66 5.15 -8.64
CA LEU A 507 -7.01 6.55 -8.83
C LEU A 507 -8.40 6.69 -9.48
N ILE A 508 -8.68 5.94 -10.56
CA ILE A 508 -9.97 5.96 -11.25
C ILE A 508 -11.11 5.58 -10.28
N SER A 509 -10.95 4.51 -9.51
CA SER A 509 -11.95 4.06 -8.55
C SER A 509 -12.17 5.07 -7.41
N PHE A 510 -11.10 5.67 -6.89
CA PHE A 510 -11.21 6.67 -5.82
C PHE A 510 -11.84 7.98 -6.31
N VAL A 511 -11.52 8.41 -7.54
CA VAL A 511 -12.17 9.56 -8.17
C VAL A 511 -13.66 9.28 -8.42
N GLN A 512 -14.01 8.07 -8.84
CA GLN A 512 -15.41 7.67 -9.01
C GLN A 512 -16.20 7.76 -7.70
N LEU A 513 -15.60 7.34 -6.57
CA LEU A 513 -16.18 7.52 -5.24
C LEU A 513 -16.40 9.01 -4.91
N GLY A 514 -15.44 9.89 -5.25
CA GLY A 514 -15.59 11.34 -5.11
C GLY A 514 -16.76 11.91 -5.91
N ILE A 515 -16.97 11.43 -7.14
CA ILE A 515 -18.11 11.83 -8.00
C ILE A 515 -19.45 11.43 -7.36
N ASP A 516 -19.55 10.19 -6.86
CA ASP A 516 -20.77 9.70 -6.21
C ASP A 516 -21.07 10.47 -4.91
N ASN A 517 -20.06 10.67 -4.06
CA ASN A 517 -20.20 11.40 -2.80
C ASN A 517 -20.59 12.87 -3.04
N TYR A 518 -19.98 13.53 -4.04
CA TYR A 518 -20.34 14.89 -4.41
C TYR A 518 -21.81 15.00 -4.80
N ARG A 519 -22.33 14.01 -5.54
CA ARG A 519 -23.76 14.02 -5.88
C ARG A 519 -24.65 13.79 -4.66
N ASN A 520 -24.28 12.85 -3.78
CA ASN A 520 -25.04 12.57 -2.57
C ASN A 520 -25.16 13.81 -1.68
N ILE A 521 -24.06 14.54 -1.42
CA ILE A 521 -24.14 15.75 -0.60
C ILE A 521 -25.00 16.84 -1.26
N LEU A 522 -24.95 16.99 -2.58
CA LEU A 522 -25.79 17.97 -3.28
C LEU A 522 -27.27 17.65 -3.23
N LEU A 523 -27.64 16.37 -3.23
CA LEU A 523 -29.02 15.90 -3.08
C LEU A 523 -29.50 15.95 -1.63
N GLY A 524 -28.60 15.85 -0.65
CA GLY A 524 -28.90 15.85 0.78
C GLY A 524 -28.80 17.20 1.49
N LYS A 525 -28.27 18.25 0.85
CA LYS A 525 -28.01 19.57 1.46
C LYS A 525 -29.25 20.31 2.00
N ASP A 526 -30.43 19.97 1.48
CA ASP A 526 -31.70 20.61 1.85
C ASP A 526 -32.53 19.74 2.82
N LEU A 527 -31.96 18.66 3.33
CA LEU A 527 -32.60 17.83 4.35
C LEU A 527 -32.66 18.57 5.69
N ALA A 528 -33.84 18.61 6.32
CA ALA A 528 -34.01 19.16 7.66
C ALA A 528 -33.17 18.41 8.71
N GLU A 529 -32.87 17.14 8.44
CA GLU A 529 -32.04 16.27 9.28
C GLU A 529 -30.55 16.34 8.89
N GLY A 530 -30.18 17.08 7.84
CA GLY A 530 -28.87 16.97 7.20
C GLY A 530 -28.59 15.59 6.59
N ASN A 531 -27.41 15.41 5.98
CA ASN A 531 -27.01 14.14 5.36
C ASN A 531 -26.00 13.37 6.23
N TRP A 532 -24.77 13.90 6.34
CA TRP A 532 -23.69 13.32 7.15
C TRP A 532 -23.42 14.18 8.39
N VAL A 533 -24.46 14.30 9.23
CA VAL A 533 -24.43 15.04 10.50
C VAL A 533 -23.52 14.38 11.54
N PRO A 534 -22.98 15.15 12.51
CA PRO A 534 -22.19 14.58 13.59
C PRO A 534 -23.03 13.65 14.46
N LEU A 535 -22.66 12.37 14.46
CA LEU A 535 -23.28 11.32 15.26
C LEU A 535 -22.17 10.49 15.89
N GLU A 536 -21.47 11.09 16.85
CA GLU A 536 -20.36 10.46 17.55
C GLU A 536 -19.26 10.01 16.56
N GLY A 537 -19.21 8.71 16.21
CA GLY A 537 -18.29 8.14 15.23
C GLY A 537 -19.00 7.46 14.04
N GLN A 538 -20.26 7.79 13.78
CA GLN A 538 -21.10 7.06 12.81
C GLN A 538 -21.09 7.66 11.40
N ASN A 539 -20.69 8.92 11.19
CA ASN A 539 -20.81 9.62 9.89
C ASN A 539 -19.52 10.32 9.41
N MET A 540 -18.35 10.01 9.98
CA MET A 540 -17.08 10.55 9.48
C MET A 540 -16.74 10.05 8.06
N GLY A 541 -15.96 10.82 7.31
CA GLY A 541 -15.52 10.49 5.94
C GLY A 541 -16.42 11.11 4.86
N ARG A 542 -16.16 10.77 3.59
CA ARG A 542 -16.82 11.30 2.36
C ARG A 542 -16.34 12.65 1.85
N LYS A 543 -15.88 13.60 2.68
CA LYS A 543 -15.37 14.88 2.15
C LYS A 543 -14.02 14.73 1.44
N LEU A 544 -13.13 13.88 1.96
CA LEU A 544 -11.81 13.62 1.37
C LEU A 544 -11.90 13.15 -0.10
N PRO A 545 -12.67 12.11 -0.46
CA PRO A 545 -12.82 11.70 -1.86
C PRO A 545 -13.31 12.83 -2.77
N ILE A 546 -14.20 13.72 -2.29
CA ILE A 546 -14.74 14.84 -3.07
C ILE A 546 -13.63 15.85 -3.39
N VAL A 547 -12.93 16.36 -2.37
CA VAL A 547 -11.89 17.37 -2.58
C VAL A 547 -10.69 16.81 -3.32
N PHE A 548 -10.36 15.53 -3.10
CA PHE A 548 -9.32 14.81 -3.83
C PHE A 548 -9.67 14.72 -5.31
N ALA A 549 -10.89 14.27 -5.65
CA ALA A 549 -11.37 14.19 -7.02
C ALA A 549 -11.39 15.57 -7.68
N GLY A 550 -11.86 16.61 -6.97
CA GLY A 550 -11.82 18.00 -7.43
C GLY A 550 -10.41 18.46 -7.81
N LEU A 551 -9.39 18.11 -7.02
CA LEU A 551 -8.01 18.48 -7.33
C LEU A 551 -7.49 17.82 -8.62
N VAL A 552 -7.65 16.49 -8.73
CA VAL A 552 -7.09 15.74 -9.86
C VAL A 552 -7.90 15.90 -11.15
N LEU A 553 -9.18 16.26 -11.06
CA LEU A 553 -10.03 16.63 -12.19
C LEU A 553 -9.99 18.12 -12.53
N SER A 554 -9.35 18.94 -11.68
CA SER A 554 -9.39 20.41 -11.76
C SER A 554 -10.83 20.97 -11.75
N ASP A 555 -11.70 20.40 -10.91
CA ASP A 555 -13.08 20.84 -10.73
C ASP A 555 -13.22 21.74 -9.49
N ASP A 556 -13.36 23.04 -9.74
CA ASP A 556 -13.50 24.05 -8.69
C ASP A 556 -14.75 23.86 -7.82
N LYS A 557 -15.83 23.27 -8.35
CA LYS A 557 -17.07 23.07 -7.58
C LYS A 557 -16.93 21.95 -6.57
N MET A 558 -16.17 20.90 -6.88
CA MET A 558 -15.82 19.85 -5.92
C MET A 558 -14.77 20.36 -4.91
N LEU A 559 -13.78 21.14 -5.37
CA LEU A 559 -12.77 21.77 -4.50
C LEU A 559 -13.32 22.83 -3.54
N SER A 560 -14.42 23.48 -3.90
CA SER A 560 -15.13 24.47 -3.07
C SER A 560 -16.40 23.93 -2.45
N ILE A 561 -16.51 22.60 -2.28
CA ILE A 561 -17.61 22.01 -1.52
C ILE A 561 -17.68 22.70 -0.15
N GLY A 562 -18.79 23.39 0.11
CA GLY A 562 -18.91 24.31 1.23
C GLY A 562 -18.74 23.63 2.59
N VAL A 563 -18.48 24.43 3.61
CA VAL A 563 -18.56 24.04 5.02
C VAL A 563 -19.88 24.50 5.62
N TRP A 564 -20.31 23.80 6.66
CA TRP A 564 -21.52 24.16 7.38
C TRP A 564 -21.43 25.58 7.93
N ASN A 565 -22.48 26.38 7.68
CA ASN A 565 -22.61 27.72 8.23
C ASN A 565 -23.83 27.80 9.15
N SER A 566 -23.60 28.02 10.45
CA SER A 566 -24.64 28.13 11.48
C SER A 566 -25.60 29.31 11.27
N SER A 567 -25.20 30.31 10.49
CA SER A 567 -26.06 31.45 10.12
C SER A 567 -27.04 31.12 8.99
N ILE A 568 -26.87 29.96 8.33
CA ILE A 568 -27.75 29.47 7.27
C ILE A 568 -28.65 28.38 7.87
N PRO A 569 -29.98 28.56 7.89
CA PRO A 569 -30.91 27.54 8.36
C PRO A 569 -30.71 26.20 7.66
N VAL A 570 -30.85 25.12 8.42
CA VAL A 570 -30.81 23.75 7.90
C VAL A 570 -31.93 23.58 6.89
N GLY A 571 -31.61 23.03 5.71
CA GLY A 571 -32.57 22.88 4.62
C GLY A 571 -32.43 23.87 3.47
N ASN A 572 -31.33 24.63 3.39
CA ASN A 572 -31.04 25.48 2.23
C ASN A 572 -29.54 25.52 1.91
N LEU A 573 -29.13 24.84 0.84
CA LEU A 573 -27.77 24.84 0.26
C LEU A 573 -26.60 24.54 1.22
N ASN A 574 -26.85 23.98 2.41
CA ASN A 574 -25.85 23.86 3.48
C ASN A 574 -25.29 22.42 3.54
N PRO A 575 -24.11 22.12 2.98
CA PRO A 575 -23.50 20.79 3.11
C PRO A 575 -23.11 20.53 4.57
N VAL A 576 -23.31 19.30 5.01
CA VAL A 576 -23.05 18.85 6.39
C VAL A 576 -22.13 17.65 6.33
N PHE A 577 -20.93 17.81 6.91
CA PHE A 577 -19.94 16.77 7.12
C PHE A 577 -19.63 16.66 8.60
N GLN A 578 -19.52 15.44 9.13
CA GLN A 578 -19.23 15.21 10.54
C GLN A 578 -17.84 15.76 10.91
N GLU A 579 -16.85 15.54 10.04
CA GLU A 579 -15.48 16.03 10.20
C GLU A 579 -15.37 17.55 10.35
N ASP A 580 -16.36 18.30 9.83
CA ASP A 580 -16.39 19.76 10.00
C ASP A 580 -17.06 20.20 11.31
N LEU A 581 -17.88 19.35 11.91
CA LEU A 581 -18.81 19.72 12.99
C LEU A 581 -18.46 19.11 14.35
N ASN A 582 -17.61 18.10 14.38
CA ASN A 582 -17.09 17.52 15.62
C ASN A 582 -15.92 18.28 16.22
N ILE A 583 -15.31 19.20 15.48
CA ILE A 583 -14.14 19.95 15.96
C ILE A 583 -14.53 21.39 16.23
N PHE A 584 -14.19 21.88 17.42
CA PHE A 584 -14.53 23.22 17.88
C PHE A 584 -13.40 23.84 18.70
N LYS A 585 -13.52 25.15 18.98
CA LYS A 585 -12.63 25.87 19.90
C LYS A 585 -13.33 26.05 21.23
N VAL A 586 -12.68 25.67 22.33
CA VAL A 586 -13.27 25.83 23.67
C VAL A 586 -13.34 27.31 24.06
N PHE A 587 -14.52 27.79 24.44
CA PHE A 587 -14.76 29.14 24.95
C PHE A 587 -14.99 29.13 26.47
N GLU A 588 -14.90 30.30 27.11
CA GLU A 588 -15.22 30.46 28.54
C GLU A 588 -16.66 30.00 28.88
N SER A 589 -17.59 30.08 27.92
CA SER A 589 -18.96 29.57 28.07
C SER A 589 -19.07 28.04 28.14
N ASP A 590 -18.03 27.31 27.71
CA ASP A 590 -18.00 25.84 27.75
C ASP A 590 -17.48 25.33 29.10
N VAL A 591 -16.78 26.18 29.87
CA VAL A 591 -16.17 25.84 31.15
C VAL A 591 -17.23 25.53 32.20
N GLY A 592 -17.11 24.36 32.83
CA GLY A 592 -18.03 23.90 33.87
C GLY A 592 -19.44 23.58 33.34
N ARG A 593 -19.65 23.55 32.01
CA ARG A 593 -20.91 23.09 31.41
C ARG A 593 -21.17 21.65 31.85
N ALA A 594 -22.40 21.37 32.26
CA ALA A 594 -22.82 20.02 32.60
C ALA A 594 -22.73 19.12 31.35
N VAL A 595 -21.96 18.04 31.47
CA VAL A 595 -21.90 16.97 30.47
C VAL A 595 -22.86 15.87 30.89
N GLN A 596 -23.71 15.41 29.96
CA GLN A 596 -24.52 14.22 30.19
C GLN A 596 -23.56 13.04 30.37
N GLY A 597 -23.56 12.42 31.54
CA GLY A 597 -22.95 11.11 31.72
C GLY A 597 -23.82 10.07 31.03
N VAL A 598 -23.71 9.91 29.71
CA VAL A 598 -24.57 8.98 28.97
C VAL A 598 -23.82 7.75 28.50
N ASN A 599 -24.10 6.65 29.21
CA ASN A 599 -24.13 5.25 28.75
C ASN A 599 -23.66 5.01 27.29
N ALA A 600 -22.37 4.73 27.08
CA ALA A 600 -21.86 4.12 25.85
C ALA A 600 -20.41 3.61 26.01
N GLY A 601 -20.10 2.75 27.00
CA GLY A 601 -18.73 2.17 27.14
C GLY A 601 -17.63 3.14 27.61
N ASP A 602 -17.79 4.42 27.28
CA ASP A 602 -16.98 5.56 27.69
C ASP A 602 -16.78 5.64 29.21
N GLY A 603 -15.52 5.66 29.63
CA GLY A 603 -15.15 5.99 31.01
C GLY A 603 -15.61 7.39 31.47
N VAL A 604 -15.19 7.77 32.67
CA VAL A 604 -15.59 8.98 33.44
C VAL A 604 -15.83 10.22 32.55
N ALA A 605 -17.06 10.76 32.56
CA ALA A 605 -17.37 12.01 31.87
C ALA A 605 -16.67 13.20 32.53
N GLU A 606 -16.00 14.05 31.74
CA GLU A 606 -15.24 15.20 32.22
C GLU A 606 -15.71 16.51 31.56
N THR A 607 -15.96 17.52 32.41
CA THR A 607 -16.31 18.87 31.99
C THR A 607 -15.09 19.66 31.54
N TYR A 608 -15.23 20.58 30.58
CA TYR A 608 -14.17 21.53 30.28
C TYR A 608 -13.87 22.44 31.47
N ASN A 609 -12.59 22.75 31.67
CA ASN A 609 -12.11 23.60 32.75
C ASN A 609 -11.33 24.80 32.15
N PRO A 610 -10.96 25.83 32.94
CA PRO A 610 -10.30 27.02 32.42
C PRO A 610 -9.00 26.78 31.63
N SER A 611 -8.29 25.67 31.84
CA SER A 611 -7.08 25.33 31.08
C SER A 611 -7.38 24.88 29.65
N HIS A 612 -8.63 24.51 29.35
CA HIS A 612 -9.03 24.10 28.00
C HIS A 612 -9.41 25.27 27.10
N VAL A 613 -9.72 26.45 27.67
CA VAL A 613 -10.17 27.61 26.90
C VAL A 613 -9.14 28.00 25.84
N GLY A 614 -9.59 28.06 24.60
CA GLY A 614 -8.79 28.39 23.42
C GLY A 614 -8.23 27.19 22.68
N LEU A 615 -8.27 25.98 23.24
CA LEU A 615 -7.75 24.77 22.58
C LEU A 615 -8.68 24.28 21.46
N PRO A 616 -8.12 23.71 20.36
CA PRO A 616 -8.88 22.94 19.39
C PRO A 616 -9.29 21.61 20.03
N GLU A 617 -10.58 21.27 19.95
CA GLU A 617 -11.15 20.22 20.76
C GLU A 617 -12.26 19.46 20.03
N TRP A 618 -12.46 18.20 20.42
CA TRP A 618 -13.48 17.32 19.87
C TRP A 618 -14.73 17.30 20.74
N GLY A 619 -15.88 17.40 20.08
CA GLY A 619 -17.20 17.28 20.67
C GLY A 619 -18.08 16.35 19.85
N SER A 620 -18.70 15.39 20.53
CA SER A 620 -19.50 14.33 19.90
C SER A 620 -20.62 14.87 19.00
N ARG A 621 -21.25 15.97 19.45
CA ARG A 621 -22.34 16.67 18.75
C ARG A 621 -22.28 18.18 19.04
N HIS A 622 -21.13 18.80 18.79
CA HIS A 622 -20.93 20.20 19.19
C HIS A 622 -21.67 21.20 18.27
N TYR A 623 -21.62 20.99 16.96
CA TYR A 623 -22.27 21.85 15.96
C TYR A 623 -23.22 21.07 15.06
N GLY A 624 -24.11 21.76 14.34
CA GLY A 624 -24.98 21.16 13.30
C GLY A 624 -26.47 21.10 13.68
N PRO A 625 -27.31 20.48 12.81
CA PRO A 625 -28.77 20.40 13.00
C PRO A 625 -29.23 19.53 14.19
N TYR A 626 -28.34 18.67 14.70
CA TYR A 626 -28.59 17.77 15.82
C TYR A 626 -27.51 17.96 16.90
N ASP A 627 -27.12 19.21 17.12
CA ASP A 627 -26.19 19.57 18.17
C ASP A 627 -26.75 19.20 19.56
N ASP A 628 -25.89 18.60 20.36
CA ASP A 628 -26.12 18.32 21.77
C ASP A 628 -24.79 18.51 22.49
N ILE A 629 -24.48 19.77 22.79
CA ILE A 629 -23.24 20.21 23.45
C ILE A 629 -23.06 19.58 24.85
N THR A 630 -24.10 18.95 25.40
CA THR A 630 -23.99 18.23 26.68
C THR A 630 -23.30 16.87 26.49
N ARG A 631 -23.11 16.40 25.26
CA ARG A 631 -22.40 15.16 24.93
C ARG A 631 -20.93 15.37 24.58
N ASP A 632 -20.45 16.61 24.66
CA ASP A 632 -19.02 16.88 24.59
C ASP A 632 -18.33 16.30 25.82
N ASN A 633 -17.10 15.82 25.65
CA ASN A 633 -16.36 15.19 26.73
C ASN A 633 -14.89 15.62 26.67
N ALA A 634 -14.45 16.35 27.70
CA ALA A 634 -13.06 16.80 27.82
C ALA A 634 -12.09 15.62 28.07
N ASN A 635 -12.61 14.47 28.51
CA ASN A 635 -11.79 13.31 28.82
C ASN A 635 -11.10 12.78 27.55
N TRP A 636 -9.78 12.71 27.60
CA TRP A 636 -8.95 12.19 26.51
C TRP A 636 -9.17 10.70 26.23
N GLY A 637 -9.67 9.96 27.21
CA GLY A 637 -10.03 8.55 27.12
C GLY A 637 -11.45 8.28 26.62
N ALA A 638 -12.17 9.29 26.12
CA ALA A 638 -13.48 9.05 25.47
C ALA A 638 -13.32 8.14 24.24
N GLU A 639 -14.10 7.06 24.16
CA GLU A 639 -14.08 6.06 23.09
C GLU A 639 -14.40 6.68 21.74
N TYR A 640 -15.44 7.52 21.65
CA TYR A 640 -15.79 8.14 20.36
C TYR A 640 -14.77 9.16 19.88
N ARG A 641 -14.03 9.81 20.78
CA ARG A 641 -12.85 10.61 20.43
C ARG A 641 -11.81 9.72 19.75
N HIS A 642 -11.51 8.57 20.35
CA HIS A 642 -10.56 7.60 19.81
C HIS A 642 -11.01 7.03 18.45
N ILE A 643 -12.30 6.69 18.30
CA ILE A 643 -12.90 6.23 17.04
C ILE A 643 -12.68 7.26 15.91
N ASN A 644 -12.94 8.55 16.18
CA ASN A 644 -12.70 9.62 15.21
C ASN A 644 -11.21 9.86 14.94
N THR A 645 -10.36 9.73 15.95
CA THR A 645 -8.90 9.84 15.77
C THR A 645 -8.39 8.82 14.75
N MET A 646 -8.75 7.55 14.92
CA MET A 646 -8.28 6.47 14.04
C MET A 646 -8.72 6.67 12.59
N GLY A 647 -9.98 7.05 12.35
CA GLY A 647 -10.52 7.17 10.99
C GLY A 647 -10.01 8.38 10.21
N MET A 648 -9.61 9.47 10.88
CA MET A 648 -9.42 10.78 10.25
C MET A 648 -7.98 11.32 10.30
N LEU A 649 -7.09 10.74 11.10
CA LEU A 649 -5.69 11.20 11.21
C LEU A 649 -5.00 11.19 9.83
N GLY A 650 -5.17 10.11 9.07
CA GLY A 650 -4.60 10.02 7.72
C GLY A 650 -5.26 10.98 6.72
N THR A 651 -6.54 11.31 6.91
CA THR A 651 -7.24 12.35 6.13
C THR A 651 -6.61 13.73 6.37
N ALA A 652 -6.39 14.10 7.63
CA ALA A 652 -5.72 15.36 7.98
C ALA A 652 -4.33 15.46 7.34
N LEU A 653 -3.57 14.36 7.33
CA LEU A 653 -2.26 14.31 6.68
C LEU A 653 -2.36 14.41 5.15
N ALA A 654 -3.23 13.63 4.52
CA ALA A 654 -3.39 13.61 3.07
C ALA A 654 -3.78 15.00 2.52
N VAL A 655 -4.68 15.70 3.21
CA VAL A 655 -5.09 17.06 2.85
C VAL A 655 -3.93 18.06 2.97
N ASN A 656 -3.08 17.95 4.00
CA ASN A 656 -1.87 18.79 4.11
C ASN A 656 -0.86 18.48 3.01
N ILE A 657 -0.57 17.19 2.76
CA ILE A 657 0.34 16.72 1.70
C ILE A 657 -0.07 17.28 0.33
N MET A 658 -1.37 17.28 0.05
CA MET A 658 -1.91 17.73 -1.24
C MET A 658 -2.12 19.25 -1.32
N GLY A 659 -1.79 20.00 -0.27
CA GLY A 659 -1.97 21.46 -0.22
C GLY A 659 -3.44 21.89 -0.23
N LEU A 660 -4.35 21.05 0.28
CA LEU A 660 -5.80 21.25 0.20
C LEU A 660 -6.42 21.90 1.45
N ARG A 661 -5.62 22.36 2.42
CA ARG A 661 -6.09 22.98 3.67
C ARG A 661 -7.06 24.15 3.44
N ASP A 662 -6.71 25.07 2.55
CA ASP A 662 -7.56 26.21 2.20
C ASP A 662 -8.87 25.79 1.51
N HIS A 663 -8.86 24.67 0.79
CA HIS A 663 -10.04 24.09 0.15
C HIS A 663 -10.92 23.32 1.14
N TRP A 664 -10.34 22.82 2.23
CA TRP A 664 -11.07 22.15 3.31
C TRP A 664 -11.97 23.12 4.10
N LYS A 665 -11.58 24.39 4.20
CA LYS A 665 -12.34 25.48 4.85
C LYS A 665 -12.63 25.26 6.35
N ASN A 666 -11.84 24.44 7.03
CA ASN A 666 -11.90 24.25 8.48
C ASN A 666 -10.49 24.03 9.06
N ASP A 667 -9.83 25.10 9.49
CA ASP A 667 -8.48 25.02 10.05
C ASP A 667 -8.42 24.30 11.40
N LEU A 668 -9.48 24.40 12.20
CA LEU A 668 -9.54 23.77 13.52
C LEU A 668 -9.45 22.24 13.41
N PHE A 669 -9.94 21.65 12.31
CA PHE A 669 -9.77 20.23 12.04
C PHE A 669 -8.30 19.82 12.09
N PHE A 670 -7.42 20.51 11.35
CA PHE A 670 -5.99 20.17 11.32
C PHE A 670 -5.32 20.44 12.66
N ASP A 671 -5.64 21.57 13.29
CA ASP A 671 -5.07 21.94 14.59
C ASP A 671 -5.42 20.90 15.67
N TYR A 672 -6.63 20.34 15.61
CA TYR A 672 -7.04 19.26 16.50
C TYR A 672 -6.24 17.98 16.27
N TYR A 673 -6.06 17.52 15.03
CA TYR A 673 -5.32 16.27 14.77
C TYR A 673 -3.83 16.39 15.08
N ASP A 674 -3.23 17.57 14.92
CA ASP A 674 -1.88 17.86 15.42
C ASP A 674 -1.82 17.77 16.95
N ARG A 675 -2.78 18.40 17.64
CA ARG A 675 -2.90 18.30 19.10
C ARG A 675 -3.06 16.86 19.56
N VAL A 676 -3.84 16.05 18.85
CA VAL A 676 -4.02 14.63 19.15
C VAL A 676 -2.67 13.92 19.26
N VAL A 677 -1.82 14.08 18.24
CA VAL A 677 -0.49 13.46 18.23
C VAL A 677 0.39 13.95 19.38
N VAL A 678 0.41 15.25 19.64
CA VAL A 678 1.22 15.83 20.73
C VAL A 678 0.78 15.30 22.09
N THR A 679 -0.52 15.36 22.39
CA THR A 679 -1.07 14.93 23.67
C THR A 679 -0.90 13.42 23.86
N GLU A 680 -1.13 12.60 22.83
CA GLU A 680 -0.91 11.16 22.94
C GLU A 680 0.57 10.79 23.14
N LYS A 681 1.52 11.56 22.55
CA LYS A 681 2.96 11.41 22.81
C LYS A 681 3.30 11.68 24.26
N GLN A 682 2.81 12.80 24.80
CA GLN A 682 3.04 13.18 26.21
C GLN A 682 2.46 12.16 27.19
N MET A 683 1.31 11.57 26.87
CA MET A 683 0.67 10.55 27.69
C MET A 683 1.30 9.15 27.53
N GLY A 684 2.28 8.98 26.62
CA GLY A 684 2.91 7.69 26.33
C GLY A 684 2.02 6.71 25.57
N TYR A 685 0.92 7.20 24.96
CA TYR A 685 -0.02 6.41 24.19
C TYR A 685 0.24 6.47 22.67
N TRP A 686 1.16 7.32 22.19
CA TRP A 686 1.56 7.45 20.77
C TRP A 686 2.43 6.30 20.27
N ILE A 687 2.17 5.09 20.74
CA ILE A 687 2.82 3.86 20.32
C ILE A 687 1.67 3.05 19.78
N GLY A 688 1.72 2.57 18.53
CA GLY A 688 0.63 1.94 17.76
C GLY A 688 -0.02 0.68 18.36
N TYR A 689 -0.34 0.70 19.65
CA TYR A 689 -0.97 -0.29 20.51
C TYR A 689 -1.64 0.44 21.68
N ARG A 690 -2.84 0.98 21.47
CA ARG A 690 -3.80 1.14 22.58
C ARG A 690 -4.65 -0.12 22.63
N ASP A 691 -4.49 -0.90 23.69
CA ASP A 691 -5.33 -2.07 23.99
C ASP A 691 -6.65 -1.61 24.61
N GLN A 692 -7.72 -1.51 23.81
CA GLN A 692 -9.08 -1.29 24.31
C GLN A 692 -10.15 -2.04 23.50
N SER A 693 -11.22 -2.38 24.20
CA SER A 693 -12.31 -3.33 23.91
C SER A 693 -13.13 -3.13 22.62
N TRP A 694 -12.84 -2.09 21.82
CA TRP A 694 -13.57 -1.76 20.58
C TRP A 694 -12.67 -1.62 19.33
N GLY A 695 -11.45 -2.18 19.35
CA GLY A 695 -10.86 -2.73 18.12
C GLY A 695 -9.79 -1.91 17.39
N GLY A 696 -8.71 -1.54 18.06
CA GLY A 696 -7.40 -1.38 17.41
C GLY A 696 -6.66 -0.06 17.68
N ALA A 697 -5.40 -0.02 17.25
CA ALA A 697 -4.55 1.16 17.27
C ALA A 697 -4.56 1.86 15.90
N ILE A 698 -3.98 3.07 15.83
CA ILE A 698 -3.75 3.77 14.55
C ILE A 698 -3.02 2.82 13.59
N ASN A 699 -3.51 2.74 12.36
CA ASN A 699 -2.89 1.96 11.29
C ASN A 699 -1.40 2.29 11.15
N GLU A 700 -0.53 1.27 11.15
CA GLU A 700 0.93 1.43 11.15
C GLU A 700 1.43 2.26 9.96
N PHE A 701 0.83 2.08 8.78
CA PHE A 701 1.19 2.88 7.60
C PHE A 701 0.83 4.36 7.80
N ILE A 702 -0.36 4.68 8.31
CA ILE A 702 -0.76 6.06 8.59
C ILE A 702 0.17 6.69 9.63
N PHE A 703 0.53 5.93 10.68
CA PHE A 703 1.47 6.35 11.71
C PHE A 703 2.86 6.68 11.13
N ASN A 704 3.40 5.81 10.28
CA ASN A 704 4.69 6.01 9.63
C ASN A 704 4.65 7.22 8.68
N MET A 705 3.58 7.36 7.90
CA MET A 705 3.36 8.53 7.04
C MET A 705 3.33 9.83 7.84
N TRP A 706 2.60 9.85 8.97
CA TRP A 706 2.51 11.02 9.83
C TRP A 706 3.87 11.41 10.38
N ASN A 707 4.59 10.48 11.02
CA ASN A 707 5.88 10.77 11.63
C ASN A 707 6.97 11.13 10.60
N THR A 708 6.84 10.64 9.36
CA THR A 708 7.82 10.94 8.30
C THR A 708 7.56 12.30 7.67
N TYR A 709 6.29 12.62 7.38
CA TYR A 709 5.97 13.73 6.46
C TYR A 709 5.24 14.89 7.09
N ARG A 710 4.56 14.74 8.22
CA ARG A 710 3.67 15.79 8.73
C ARG A 710 4.37 17.15 8.85
N ASP A 711 5.61 17.17 9.33
CA ASP A 711 6.38 18.41 9.58
C ASP A 711 6.84 19.12 8.29
N ASP A 712 6.74 18.47 7.13
CA ASP A 712 7.12 19.04 5.83
C ASP A 712 5.96 19.78 5.13
N PHE A 713 4.72 19.56 5.56
CA PHE A 713 3.52 20.04 4.87
C PHE A 713 2.67 20.97 5.74
N GLY A 714 2.82 22.28 5.51
CA GLY A 714 2.05 23.33 6.18
C GLY A 714 2.50 23.65 7.61
N CYS A 715 1.74 24.50 8.30
CA CYS A 715 1.94 24.77 9.72
C CYS A 715 1.40 23.60 10.57
N SER A 716 1.95 23.36 11.74
CA SER A 716 1.43 22.42 12.73
C SER A 716 1.08 23.13 14.02
N TRP A 717 0.03 22.65 14.68
CA TRP A 717 -0.34 23.13 16.01
C TRP A 717 0.67 22.62 17.05
N MET A 718 1.10 23.49 17.97
CA MET A 718 2.04 23.16 19.04
C MET A 718 1.40 23.40 20.42
N ASP A 719 1.57 22.43 21.32
CA ASP A 719 1.03 22.49 22.69
C ASP A 719 1.80 23.48 23.57
N ILE A 720 1.16 24.62 23.84
CA ILE A 720 1.63 25.65 24.74
C ILE A 720 1.28 25.23 26.19
N ASN A 721 2.06 24.33 26.79
CA ASN A 721 1.73 23.77 28.11
C ASN A 721 1.65 24.89 29.20
N PRO A 722 0.51 25.06 29.89
CA PRO A 722 0.28 26.14 30.85
C PRO A 722 0.52 25.66 32.29
N THR A 723 1.73 25.82 32.82
CA THR A 723 1.91 25.73 34.28
C THR A 723 1.67 27.09 34.92
N ILE A 724 0.63 27.13 35.76
CA ILE A 724 0.10 28.31 36.47
C ILE A 724 1.15 28.87 37.43
N VAL A 725 1.61 30.10 37.18
CA VAL A 725 2.01 31.04 38.23
C VAL A 725 1.53 32.44 37.84
N ASP A 726 0.52 32.93 38.58
CA ASP A 726 0.11 34.34 38.65
C ASP A 726 -0.53 35.00 37.39
N GLY A 727 -1.86 34.91 37.30
CA GLY A 727 -2.73 36.01 36.84
C GLY A 727 -2.67 36.51 35.38
N THR A 728 -1.66 36.17 34.60
CA THR A 728 -1.51 36.55 33.18
C THR A 728 -0.97 35.36 32.39
N ARG A 729 -1.85 34.63 31.68
CA ARG A 729 -1.53 33.38 30.95
C ARG A 729 -0.60 33.66 29.76
N LYS A 730 0.70 33.32 29.78
CA LYS A 730 1.62 33.38 28.60
C LYS A 730 2.80 32.40 28.74
N SER A 731 2.85 31.33 27.96
CA SER A 731 4.06 30.50 27.78
C SER A 731 4.75 30.89 26.45
N ARG A 732 6.08 31.02 26.44
CA ARG A 732 6.92 31.48 25.33
C ARG A 732 7.85 30.33 24.91
N TYR A 733 7.86 29.96 23.63
CA TYR A 733 8.70 28.87 23.09
C TYR A 733 9.45 29.31 21.83
N ASP A 734 10.63 28.74 21.58
CA ASP A 734 11.41 28.92 20.35
C ASP A 734 11.10 27.84 19.29
N CYS A 735 11.76 27.90 18.14
CA CYS A 735 11.53 27.00 17.00
C CYS A 735 11.95 25.53 17.23
N ASN A 736 12.55 25.20 18.37
CA ASN A 736 12.86 23.82 18.76
C ASN A 736 11.86 23.28 19.80
N GLY A 737 10.86 24.07 20.19
CA GLY A 737 9.96 23.74 21.28
C GLY A 737 10.57 23.95 22.67
N ASP A 738 11.69 24.70 22.78
CA ASP A 738 12.32 25.02 24.05
C ASP A 738 11.66 26.24 24.70
N TYR A 739 11.54 26.23 26.03
CA TYR A 739 10.87 27.29 26.80
C TYR A 739 11.76 28.55 26.95
N VAL A 740 11.28 29.72 26.53
CA VAL A 740 12.05 30.97 26.50
C VAL A 740 11.54 31.97 27.54
N TYR A 741 12.42 32.44 28.42
CA TYR A 741 12.11 33.54 29.33
C TYR A 741 12.54 34.89 28.71
N ASP A 742 11.67 35.90 28.84
CA ASP A 742 12.00 37.34 28.78
C ASP A 742 12.19 38.03 27.42
N VAL A 743 11.26 37.82 26.48
CA VAL A 743 11.13 38.62 25.24
C VAL A 743 9.67 39.04 24.99
N ASP A 744 9.46 40.22 24.39
CA ASP A 744 8.16 40.74 23.92
C ASP A 744 7.70 39.92 22.70
N CYS A 745 7.04 38.78 22.93
CA CYS A 745 6.56 37.89 21.86
C CYS A 745 5.10 38.17 21.47
N TYR A 746 4.75 37.92 20.20
CA TYR A 746 3.37 37.93 19.71
C TYR A 746 2.63 36.63 20.09
N PHE A 747 1.32 36.72 20.38
CA PHE A 747 0.48 35.57 20.75
C PHE A 747 0.10 34.74 19.54
N VAL A 748 0.13 33.42 19.69
CA VAL A 748 -0.31 32.46 18.67
C VAL A 748 -1.51 31.69 19.21
N ASN A 749 -2.67 31.86 18.60
CA ASN A 749 -3.90 31.24 19.08
C ASN A 749 -4.37 30.08 18.19
N SER A 750 -3.90 30.01 16.95
CA SER A 750 -4.13 28.92 15.98
C SER A 750 -3.25 29.11 14.75
N CYS A 751 -3.09 28.06 13.96
CA CYS A 751 -2.37 28.09 12.67
C CYS A 751 -2.91 29.16 11.69
N SER A 752 -4.19 29.54 11.82
CA SER A 752 -4.81 30.61 11.03
C SER A 752 -4.19 31.99 11.26
N ASP A 753 -3.47 32.20 12.36
CA ASP A 753 -2.72 33.43 12.62
C ASP A 753 -1.42 33.51 11.76
N TYR A 754 -1.00 32.41 11.11
CA TYR A 754 0.26 32.29 10.33
C TYR A 754 0.20 31.21 9.23
N ALA A 755 -0.91 31.17 8.47
CA ALA A 755 -1.26 30.11 7.51
C ALA A 755 -0.24 29.80 6.38
N THR A 756 0.78 30.64 6.18
CA THR A 756 1.74 30.53 5.06
C THR A 756 3.14 30.06 5.47
N GLN A 757 3.41 29.83 6.76
CA GLN A 757 4.73 29.46 7.29
C GLN A 757 4.78 27.99 7.73
N ARG A 758 5.90 27.29 7.46
CA ARG A 758 6.11 25.92 7.98
C ARG A 758 6.28 25.99 9.50
N ALA A 759 5.81 24.96 10.21
CA ALA A 759 5.88 24.92 11.67
C ALA A 759 7.30 25.15 12.24
N ARG A 760 8.29 24.60 11.54
CA ARG A 760 9.73 24.68 11.86
C ARG A 760 10.38 26.05 11.60
N ASP A 761 9.69 26.96 10.91
CA ASP A 761 10.23 28.25 10.46
C ASP A 761 9.62 29.45 11.24
N TYR A 762 8.84 29.19 12.29
CA TYR A 762 8.04 30.18 13.00
C TYR A 762 8.71 30.69 14.30
N ASP A 763 9.22 31.94 14.30
CA ASP A 763 9.83 32.62 15.46
C ASP A 763 8.94 33.78 16.00
N PRO A 764 7.97 33.51 16.89
CA PRO A 764 7.04 34.53 17.41
C PRO A 764 7.70 35.56 18.33
N CYS A 765 8.94 35.29 18.72
CA CYS A 765 9.69 36.05 19.72
C CYS A 765 10.84 36.86 19.09
N ASN A 766 11.03 36.74 17.78
CA ASN A 766 12.04 37.46 17.01
C ASN A 766 13.45 37.34 17.64
N ILE A 767 13.77 36.14 18.15
CA ILE A 767 14.99 35.84 18.93
C ILE A 767 16.20 35.60 18.01
N GLY A 768 16.00 35.70 16.69
CA GLY A 768 17.07 35.83 15.71
C GLY A 768 17.91 34.56 15.53
N SER A 769 17.39 33.41 15.95
CA SER A 769 18.09 32.11 15.87
C SER A 769 17.28 31.00 15.20
N CYS A 770 16.10 31.31 14.66
CA CYS A 770 15.46 30.42 13.71
C CYS A 770 16.02 30.80 12.34
N GLY A 771 16.95 29.97 11.88
CA GLY A 771 17.82 30.24 10.74
C GLY A 771 17.08 30.95 9.63
N SER A 772 17.46 32.21 9.41
CA SER A 772 17.06 32.89 8.20
C SER A 772 17.62 32.09 7.02
N VAL A 773 16.70 31.75 6.12
CA VAL A 773 16.85 31.30 4.73
C VAL A 773 17.45 29.91 4.47
N VAL A 774 16.62 29.01 3.90
CA VAL A 774 17.04 28.41 2.63
C VAL A 774 16.69 29.44 1.56
N SER A 775 17.68 30.21 1.15
CA SER A 775 17.60 31.09 -0.01
C SER A 775 17.37 30.21 -1.25
N THR A 776 16.24 30.38 -1.93
CA THR A 776 16.18 30.13 -3.37
C THR A 776 17.00 31.24 -4.03
N CYS A 777 18.03 30.88 -4.78
CA CYS A 777 19.04 31.83 -5.24
C CYS A 777 18.50 32.96 -6.11
N GLY A 778 19.05 34.16 -5.82
CA GLY A 778 19.45 35.19 -6.77
C GLY A 778 18.91 36.61 -6.51
N ASP A 779 18.07 36.75 -5.49
CA ASP A 779 17.18 37.85 -5.06
C ASP A 779 17.50 39.32 -5.30
N LEU A 780 18.07 39.74 -6.43
CA LEU A 780 17.84 41.13 -6.81
C LEU A 780 16.31 41.38 -6.96
N SER A 781 15.51 40.29 -7.09
CA SER A 781 14.34 39.85 -6.28
C SER A 781 13.17 39.38 -7.16
N CYS A 782 12.87 38.08 -7.10
CA CYS A 782 11.74 37.37 -7.71
C CYS A 782 11.19 36.33 -6.71
N ASN A 783 9.90 36.37 -6.41
CA ASN A 783 9.32 36.04 -5.11
C ASN A 783 8.40 34.80 -5.09
N GLY A 784 8.84 33.69 -5.67
CA GLY A 784 8.59 32.41 -5.01
C GLY A 784 8.41 31.18 -5.86
N PHE A 785 8.55 31.24 -7.20
CA PHE A 785 8.39 30.06 -8.06
C PHE A 785 9.20 30.11 -9.39
N GLU A 786 10.28 30.89 -9.46
CA GLU A 786 11.03 31.15 -10.71
C GLU A 786 12.30 30.29 -10.92
N ASN A 787 12.80 30.26 -12.17
CA ASN A 787 14.08 29.65 -12.56
C ASN A 787 14.89 30.61 -13.46
N CYS A 788 16.16 30.30 -13.79
CA CYS A 788 17.04 31.22 -14.54
C CYS A 788 16.58 31.57 -15.97
N SER A 789 15.51 30.93 -16.48
CA SER A 789 14.86 31.31 -17.74
C SER A 789 13.66 32.25 -17.57
N THR A 790 13.10 32.37 -16.35
CA THR A 790 11.96 33.25 -16.04
C THR A 790 12.34 34.50 -15.23
N CYS A 791 13.48 34.52 -14.53
CA CYS A 791 14.03 35.73 -13.89
C CYS A 791 15.58 35.77 -13.95
N SER A 792 16.13 36.49 -14.93
CA SER A 792 17.58 36.50 -15.22
C SER A 792 18.40 37.48 -14.39
N VAL A 793 17.74 38.42 -13.70
CA VAL A 793 18.37 39.40 -12.79
C VAL A 793 18.69 38.77 -11.43
N ASP A 794 18.00 37.67 -11.13
CA ASP A 794 17.98 36.98 -9.86
C ASP A 794 18.86 35.73 -9.95
N CYS A 795 20.16 35.88 -10.23
CA CYS A 795 21.01 34.72 -10.62
C CYS A 795 22.31 34.59 -9.79
N GLY A 796 22.34 35.19 -8.59
CA GLY A 796 23.53 35.29 -7.73
C GLY A 796 23.50 34.40 -6.48
N ALA A 797 24.47 33.46 -6.41
CA ALA A 797 24.75 32.47 -5.36
C ALA A 797 23.64 31.43 -5.12
N CYS A 798 23.65 30.40 -5.97
CA CYS A 798 22.87 29.17 -5.86
C CYS A 798 22.95 28.54 -4.47
N ALA A 799 21.92 27.74 -4.14
CA ALA A 799 22.08 26.65 -3.19
C ALA A 799 23.44 26.02 -3.39
N ASP A 800 24.14 25.74 -2.29
CA ASP A 800 25.43 25.09 -2.36
C ASP A 800 25.34 23.93 -3.35
N THR A 801 26.20 23.97 -4.36
CA THR A 801 26.32 22.94 -5.41
C THR A 801 27.68 22.26 -5.33
N THR A 802 28.51 22.71 -4.40
CA THR A 802 29.90 22.30 -4.27
C THR A 802 30.02 21.37 -3.08
N PRO A 803 30.48 20.13 -3.28
CA PRO A 803 30.69 19.23 -2.16
C PRO A 803 31.72 19.75 -1.13
N PRO A 804 31.62 19.35 0.15
CA PRO A 804 32.52 19.79 1.22
C PRO A 804 34.02 19.62 0.90
N THR A 805 34.84 20.62 1.20
CA THR A 805 36.30 20.51 1.06
C THR A 805 36.88 19.71 2.21
N ARG A 806 37.56 18.60 1.90
CA ARG A 806 38.18 17.70 2.89
C ARG A 806 39.65 18.05 3.11
N SER A 807 40.09 18.02 4.36
CA SER A 807 41.47 18.36 4.76
C SER A 807 41.93 17.59 6.02
N ASN A 808 43.21 17.69 6.38
CA ASN A 808 43.79 17.16 7.63
C ASN A 808 43.65 15.64 7.90
N GLY A 809 43.60 14.83 6.83
CA GLY A 809 43.64 13.35 6.91
C GLY A 809 44.75 12.79 7.80
N ARG A 810 44.39 12.00 8.82
CA ARG A 810 45.32 11.30 9.72
C ARG A 810 44.82 9.88 9.99
N PRO A 811 45.69 8.93 10.37
CA PRO A 811 47.14 9.03 10.51
C PRO A 811 47.86 8.98 9.15
N THR A 812 49.15 9.32 9.15
CA THR A 812 50.00 9.30 7.94
C THR A 812 51.34 8.62 8.24
N GLY A 813 51.89 7.89 7.28
CA GLY A 813 53.22 7.27 7.40
C GLY A 813 53.24 5.95 8.17
N ILE A 814 54.40 5.57 8.73
CA ILE A 814 54.60 4.29 9.42
C ILE A 814 54.34 4.46 10.92
N LEU A 815 53.44 3.65 11.47
CA LEU A 815 53.11 3.56 12.89
C LEU A 815 53.93 2.43 13.58
N PRO A 816 54.15 2.52 14.90
CA PRO A 816 54.99 1.57 15.64
C PRO A 816 54.54 0.10 15.54
N ILE A 817 55.51 -0.82 15.66
CA ILE A 817 55.26 -2.27 15.74
C ILE A 817 54.31 -2.59 16.91
N GLY A 818 53.34 -3.48 16.67
CA GLY A 818 52.34 -3.85 17.67
C GLY A 818 51.18 -2.87 17.84
N THR A 819 51.06 -1.82 17.01
CA THR A 819 49.88 -0.96 16.99
C THR A 819 48.67 -1.76 16.50
N THR A 820 47.71 -2.01 17.40
CA THR A 820 46.49 -2.77 17.12
C THR A 820 45.26 -1.89 16.92
N SER A 821 45.34 -0.57 17.20
CA SER A 821 44.24 0.37 17.07
C SER A 821 44.72 1.78 16.73
N VAL A 822 43.99 2.51 15.89
CA VAL A 822 44.25 3.92 15.55
C VAL A 822 42.98 4.66 15.13
N ASN A 823 42.89 5.96 15.42
CA ASN A 823 41.81 6.80 14.91
C ASN A 823 42.16 7.37 13.53
N ILE A 824 41.41 7.00 12.50
CA ILE A 824 41.40 7.74 11.24
C ILE A 824 40.52 8.97 11.38
N ASN A 825 40.93 10.12 10.82
CA ASN A 825 40.16 11.35 10.86
C ASN A 825 40.46 12.31 9.69
N LEU A 826 39.52 13.21 9.41
CA LEU A 826 39.64 14.37 8.52
C LEU A 826 38.74 15.52 8.98
N THR A 827 38.93 16.71 8.43
CA THR A 827 38.07 17.89 8.67
C THR A 827 37.42 18.40 7.39
N THR A 828 36.20 18.91 7.50
CA THR A 828 35.49 19.64 6.43
C THR A 828 35.46 21.15 6.68
N ASP A 829 35.33 21.95 5.62
CA ASP A 829 35.12 23.40 5.71
C ASP A 829 33.69 23.78 6.13
N GLU A 830 32.74 22.85 5.98
CA GLU A 830 31.35 23.02 6.38
C GLU A 830 30.75 21.78 7.08
N THR A 831 29.48 21.88 7.48
CA THR A 831 28.76 20.78 8.14
C THR A 831 28.43 19.69 7.13
N ALA A 832 29.05 18.53 7.32
CA ALA A 832 28.90 17.39 6.43
C ALA A 832 28.71 16.08 7.18
N ILE A 833 28.26 15.05 6.48
CA ILE A 833 28.35 13.66 6.87
C ILE A 833 29.43 13.05 5.99
N CYS A 834 30.51 12.55 6.62
CA CYS A 834 31.60 11.90 5.90
C CYS A 834 31.52 10.38 6.07
N ARG A 835 31.73 9.68 4.96
CA ARG A 835 31.87 8.22 4.90
C ARG A 835 33.24 7.85 4.35
N TYR A 836 33.69 6.62 4.60
CA TYR A 836 34.94 6.11 4.06
C TYR A 836 34.82 4.67 3.56
N SER A 837 35.69 4.31 2.63
CA SER A 837 35.88 2.96 2.11
C SER A 837 37.36 2.57 2.15
N THR A 838 37.66 1.27 2.16
CA THR A 838 39.00 0.71 1.94
C THR A 838 39.35 0.57 0.46
N SER A 839 38.38 0.77 -0.43
CA SER A 839 38.53 0.72 -1.89
C SER A 839 38.39 2.11 -2.53
N ALA A 840 39.26 2.42 -3.49
CA ALA A 840 39.21 3.69 -4.21
C ALA A 840 38.03 3.74 -5.18
N GLY A 841 37.50 4.93 -5.44
CA GLY A 841 36.55 5.24 -6.51
C GLY A 841 35.08 5.05 -6.12
N GLN A 842 34.77 4.56 -4.93
CA GLN A 842 33.39 4.30 -4.52
C GLN A 842 32.54 5.57 -4.39
N SER A 843 31.32 5.52 -4.91
CA SER A 843 30.36 6.62 -4.76
C SER A 843 29.99 6.86 -3.29
N TYR A 844 29.63 8.10 -2.92
CA TYR A 844 29.32 8.44 -1.53
C TYR A 844 28.21 7.57 -0.93
N GLY A 845 27.13 7.30 -1.68
CA GLY A 845 26.02 6.45 -1.22
C GLY A 845 26.41 4.99 -1.00
N SER A 846 27.47 4.52 -1.68
CA SER A 846 27.99 3.14 -1.59
C SER A 846 29.01 2.95 -0.47
N MET A 847 29.57 4.03 0.09
CA MET A 847 30.49 3.92 1.22
C MET A 847 29.71 3.45 2.46
N ALA A 848 30.02 2.25 2.96
CA ALA A 848 29.31 1.64 4.09
C ALA A 848 29.73 2.23 5.45
N ASN A 849 31.00 2.64 5.60
CA ASN A 849 31.52 3.11 6.88
C ASN A 849 31.31 4.61 7.04
N THR A 850 30.68 5.03 8.14
CA THR A 850 30.42 6.45 8.45
C THR A 850 31.33 6.92 9.57
N PHE A 851 31.95 8.09 9.41
CA PHE A 851 32.72 8.72 10.49
C PHE A 851 31.78 9.23 11.60
N LEU A 852 32.26 9.19 12.84
CA LEU A 852 31.67 9.96 13.93
C LEU A 852 32.06 11.43 13.78
N ARG A 853 31.22 12.36 14.23
CA ARG A 853 31.47 13.81 14.05
C ARG A 853 31.48 14.58 15.38
N ASN A 854 32.36 15.57 15.46
CA ASN A 854 32.35 16.61 16.49
C ASN A 854 32.63 17.97 15.81
N GLY A 855 31.56 18.72 15.51
CA GLY A 855 31.64 19.84 14.57
C GLY A 855 32.04 19.36 13.17
N ASN A 856 32.99 20.05 12.53
CA ASN A 856 33.51 19.69 11.21
C ASN A 856 34.64 18.64 11.25
N LEU A 857 34.96 18.09 12.43
CA LEU A 857 35.93 16.99 12.57
C LEU A 857 35.21 15.65 12.47
N HIS A 858 35.70 14.78 11.59
CA HIS A 858 35.19 13.45 11.32
C HIS A 858 36.23 12.41 11.71
N TYR A 859 35.88 11.43 12.55
CA TYR A 859 36.85 10.44 13.06
C TYR A 859 36.22 9.06 13.30
N TYR A 860 37.05 8.02 13.21
CA TYR A 860 36.65 6.64 13.43
C TYR A 860 37.79 5.81 14.01
N ALA A 861 37.50 4.95 14.99
CA ALA A 861 38.47 4.10 15.67
C ALA A 861 38.61 2.74 14.98
N LEU A 862 39.75 2.50 14.33
CA LEU A 862 40.10 1.21 13.76
C LEU A 862 40.71 0.32 14.82
N ASN A 863 40.36 -0.96 14.83
CA ASN A 863 40.88 -1.96 15.77
C ASN A 863 41.32 -3.21 15.01
N GLY A 864 42.13 -4.07 15.66
CA GLY A 864 42.61 -5.32 15.07
C GLY A 864 43.68 -5.13 13.99
N LEU A 865 44.39 -4.01 14.00
CA LEU A 865 45.45 -3.73 13.03
C LEU A 865 46.66 -4.65 13.25
N ILE A 866 47.26 -5.09 12.15
CA ILE A 866 48.47 -5.90 12.11
C ILE A 866 49.49 -5.23 11.19
N ALA A 867 50.70 -5.76 11.15
CA ALA A 867 51.73 -5.29 10.22
C ALA A 867 51.22 -5.29 8.77
N GLY A 868 51.28 -4.14 8.09
CA GLY A 868 50.70 -3.97 6.76
C GLY A 868 50.40 -2.51 6.41
N ALA A 869 50.11 -2.25 5.13
CA ALA A 869 49.70 -0.94 4.63
C ALA A 869 48.17 -0.82 4.61
N TYR A 870 47.67 0.37 4.95
CA TYR A 870 46.25 0.68 5.08
C TYR A 870 45.94 1.97 4.33
N ASN A 871 44.93 1.90 3.46
CA ASN A 871 44.41 3.02 2.69
C ASN A 871 42.90 3.15 2.94
N TYR A 872 42.45 4.36 3.27
CA TYR A 872 41.04 4.69 3.45
C TYR A 872 40.68 5.90 2.60
N TYR A 873 39.59 5.80 1.85
CA TYR A 873 39.11 6.78 0.90
C TYR A 873 37.84 7.40 1.45
N ALA A 874 37.91 8.65 1.90
CA ALA A 874 36.77 9.36 2.48
C ALA A 874 36.05 10.20 1.43
N ARG A 875 34.72 10.32 1.52
CA ARG A 875 33.87 11.30 0.81
C ARG A 875 32.84 11.86 1.77
N CYS A 876 32.43 13.10 1.56
CA CYS A 876 31.50 13.81 2.43
C CYS A 876 30.33 14.34 1.63
N ASN A 877 29.17 14.42 2.28
CA ASN A 877 27.93 15.01 1.79
C ASN A 877 27.50 16.12 2.76
N ASP A 878 27.26 17.31 2.25
CA ASP A 878 26.73 18.41 3.06
C ASP A 878 25.23 18.21 3.41
N SER A 879 24.66 19.23 4.04
CA SER A 879 23.24 19.25 4.44
C SER A 879 22.27 19.55 3.28
N TYR A 880 22.79 19.93 2.11
CA TYR A 880 22.05 20.24 0.88
C TYR A 880 22.12 19.10 -0.16
N GLY A 881 22.92 18.06 0.09
CA GLY A 881 23.01 16.87 -0.75
C GLY A 881 24.17 16.87 -1.75
N ASN A 882 25.12 17.81 -1.66
CA ASN A 882 26.30 17.76 -2.52
C ASN A 882 27.38 16.87 -1.91
N PHE A 883 27.70 15.81 -2.63
CA PHE A 883 28.66 14.82 -2.20
C PHE A 883 29.92 14.83 -3.07
N ASN A 884 31.08 14.59 -2.44
CA ASN A 884 32.32 14.57 -3.18
C ASN A 884 32.32 13.43 -4.21
N THR A 885 32.72 13.72 -5.45
CA THR A 885 32.82 12.71 -6.52
C THR A 885 34.23 12.09 -6.64
N ASN A 886 35.24 12.71 -6.01
CA ASN A 886 36.61 12.22 -5.90
C ASN A 886 36.92 11.75 -4.47
N ASP A 887 37.90 10.87 -4.31
CA ASP A 887 38.30 10.38 -2.98
C ASP A 887 39.26 11.31 -2.26
N TYR A 888 39.19 11.28 -0.92
CA TYR A 888 40.22 11.84 -0.05
C TYR A 888 40.97 10.70 0.65
N LEU A 889 42.23 10.48 0.30
CA LEU A 889 43.04 9.36 0.79
C LEU A 889 43.66 9.63 2.16
N ILE A 890 43.41 8.73 3.11
CA ILE A 890 44.10 8.59 4.39
C ILE A 890 44.91 7.29 4.33
N SER A 891 46.25 7.39 4.33
CA SER A 891 47.15 6.24 4.15
C SER A 891 48.24 6.15 5.21
N PHE A 892 48.43 4.98 5.79
CA PHE A 892 49.47 4.67 6.78
C PHE A 892 49.87 3.19 6.73
N SER A 893 50.90 2.78 7.46
CA SER A 893 51.26 1.37 7.63
C SER A 893 51.69 1.04 9.05
N ILE A 894 51.54 -0.22 9.46
CA ILE A 894 52.08 -0.73 10.74
C ILE A 894 53.38 -1.49 10.44
N ALA A 895 54.44 -1.18 11.19
CA ALA A 895 55.73 -1.84 11.03
C ALA A 895 55.65 -3.37 11.27
N ALA A 896 56.28 -4.15 10.40
CA ALA A 896 56.39 -5.61 10.53
C ALA A 896 57.55 -6.02 11.44
N ASP A 897 57.36 -7.13 12.16
CA ASP A 897 58.46 -7.77 12.86
C ASP A 897 59.37 -8.50 11.88
N THR A 898 60.62 -8.04 11.79
CA THR A 898 61.65 -8.66 10.94
C THR A 898 62.78 -9.28 11.76
N THR A 899 62.66 -9.29 13.09
CA THR A 899 63.67 -9.86 13.97
C THR A 899 63.36 -11.33 14.20
N ALA A 900 64.35 -12.21 14.00
CA ALA A 900 64.13 -13.63 14.23
C ALA A 900 64.25 -13.95 15.74
N PRO A 901 63.42 -14.86 16.28
CA PRO A 901 63.49 -15.25 17.68
C PRO A 901 64.82 -15.96 17.95
N VAL A 902 65.51 -15.51 18.99
CA VAL A 902 66.76 -16.09 19.46
C VAL A 902 66.44 -17.22 20.42
N ILE A 903 66.86 -18.44 20.08
CA ILE A 903 66.74 -19.62 20.94
C ILE A 903 67.88 -19.62 21.96
N SER A 904 67.56 -19.80 23.23
CA SER A 904 68.53 -19.90 24.32
C SER A 904 68.16 -21.01 25.32
N SER A 905 69.05 -21.28 26.28
CA SER A 905 68.80 -22.22 27.39
C SER A 905 68.38 -23.63 26.97
N VAL A 906 68.97 -24.16 25.89
CA VAL A 906 68.67 -25.51 25.39
C VAL A 906 69.22 -26.56 26.36
N VAL A 907 68.35 -27.39 26.93
CA VAL A 907 68.71 -28.47 27.86
C VAL A 907 68.03 -29.78 27.48
N ASN A 908 68.73 -30.88 27.72
CA ASN A 908 68.21 -32.23 27.63
C ASN A 908 68.08 -32.85 29.03
N SER A 909 66.97 -33.53 29.29
CA SER A 909 66.71 -34.17 30.58
C SER A 909 65.92 -35.46 30.42
N SER A 910 65.84 -36.25 31.50
CA SER A 910 65.03 -37.48 31.56
C SER A 910 65.34 -38.47 30.42
N ILE A 911 66.63 -38.62 30.09
CA ILE A 911 67.09 -39.48 29.00
C ILE A 911 67.03 -40.94 29.44
N THR A 912 66.30 -41.75 28.68
CA THR A 912 66.24 -43.22 28.77
C THR A 912 66.63 -43.84 27.44
N ASN A 913 66.66 -45.17 27.36
CA ASN A 913 66.86 -45.86 26.08
C ASN A 913 65.67 -45.73 25.10
N ARG A 914 64.57 -45.05 25.49
CA ARG A 914 63.35 -44.90 24.68
C ARG A 914 62.85 -43.46 24.56
N SER A 915 63.34 -42.53 25.38
CA SER A 915 62.85 -41.15 25.38
C SER A 915 63.89 -40.18 25.93
N ALA A 916 63.79 -38.91 25.53
CA ALA A 916 64.47 -37.78 26.15
C ALA A 916 63.51 -36.58 26.10
N ILE A 917 63.62 -35.68 27.07
CA ILE A 917 62.93 -34.39 27.06
C ILE A 917 63.93 -33.32 26.62
N ILE A 918 63.58 -32.55 25.59
CA ILE A 918 64.35 -31.40 25.11
C ILE A 918 63.54 -30.15 25.41
N SER A 919 64.16 -29.15 26.04
CA SER A 919 63.52 -27.86 26.36
C SER A 919 64.44 -26.70 26.05
N TRP A 920 63.87 -25.56 25.65
CA TRP A 920 64.56 -24.31 25.32
C TRP A 920 63.65 -23.10 25.58
N GLN A 921 64.21 -21.90 25.51
CA GLN A 921 63.51 -20.63 25.62
C GLN A 921 63.71 -19.79 24.36
N THR A 922 62.79 -18.86 24.09
CA THR A 922 62.93 -17.82 23.07
C THR A 922 62.79 -16.44 23.72
N ASN A 923 63.47 -15.43 23.19
CA ASN A 923 63.41 -14.05 23.70
C ASN A 923 62.14 -13.29 23.30
N GLU A 924 61.33 -13.85 22.40
CA GLU A 924 60.01 -13.39 21.97
C GLU A 924 59.13 -14.59 21.62
N ASN A 925 57.82 -14.37 21.46
CA ASN A 925 56.87 -15.44 21.14
C ASN A 925 57.18 -16.06 19.77
N ALA A 926 57.39 -17.37 19.72
CA ALA A 926 57.77 -18.07 18.50
C ALA A 926 57.02 -19.39 18.33
N ASN A 927 56.81 -19.80 17.07
CA ASN A 927 56.49 -21.18 16.77
C ASN A 927 57.75 -22.05 16.91
N SER A 928 57.58 -23.33 17.23
CA SER A 928 58.69 -24.21 17.61
C SER A 928 58.59 -25.55 16.87
N ARG A 929 59.68 -25.99 16.24
CA ARG A 929 59.80 -27.30 15.58
C ARG A 929 61.10 -27.96 15.99
N ILE A 930 61.05 -29.25 16.33
CA ILE A 930 62.23 -30.07 16.64
C ILE A 930 62.38 -31.15 15.57
N TYR A 931 63.59 -31.28 15.01
CA TYR A 931 63.97 -32.41 14.16
C TYR A 931 64.83 -33.35 15.02
N TYR A 932 64.42 -34.61 15.14
CA TYR A 932 65.17 -35.63 15.89
C TYR A 932 65.25 -36.93 15.07
N GLY A 933 66.40 -37.60 15.11
CA GLY A 933 66.72 -38.79 14.32
C GLY A 933 68.02 -39.43 14.76
#